data_AF-A0A942RJB1-F1
#
_entry.id   AF-A0A942RJB1-F1
#
_cell.length_a   1.000
_cell.length_b   1.000
_cell.length_c   1.000
_cell.angle_alpha   90.00
_cell.angle_beta   90.00
_cell.angle_gamma   90.00
#
_symmetry.space_group_name_H-M   'P 1'
#
loop_
_entity.id
_entity.type
_entity.pdbx_description
1 polymer ?
#
loop_
_entity_poly.entity_id
_entity_poly.type
_entity_poly.pdbx_seq_one_letter_code
_entity_poly.pdbx_strand_id
1 'polypeptide(L)'
;WTTVDLKLNSSKVAHSVDPVTGTVYYDAVLPSRSHKVDLSVRDGKGNLSTRSWTFIADKEPPAIIFLPDFSAGMTITDGQLRFSATLKDLITIKSNAQLRLNGELLDATFTYKGFYDYDGNWIISDRTEAAVEYDGAVENGEHTLTLYVEDNLGNNTTYSWAFTAATPVNNPPYVTGRSPAANAVVNISNPVITLSVKDDEDNLSQQSVRAKLNGQSVPATFQYKGRWVTDYDGDTFYVVDSYQEGTVTVETSGLSDGIINVEISITDAAGNTLVDTWPFTVSVPPEISEVYPADKSESTGVDKVYAVITSNGTIDWASVVFRINNSAVSFTVDEAAGTVTHARSFTDGSYNVYLEVKDTAGNACTRTWSFISDTSPPALTYLHDFTENMVITDAVLKVRIFLTDLVDIKNNAVLLLNGTPLAAQFSYPGYTDSYTGEYIITKKTEAYLDYEGAVMNDSYTLSLFAEDKLGNQKTWNWTFIGASPPVIAGETPILYGVSTMTPTVSAFVKGQGAAVNWESIVLTLNGTTVLHEDDTATGRIWYTPTQPLANESYHTVVLSVSDETNLKTTRTWRFYTNTFPDMYDANINFCIICHKVSPSSDLRDLYVDVHAKELYFGGDHLNNNCDNCHDYITVNAGCGQCHGQTYSDEDYPHGSRMRLYDPKNFNVYFPLRVMRNREMFDCVICHQPGAGTLRRLGAPLNHHDIPELHKAVDNSCAPCHALSLTREHARDGRTDKNGDPVNCDTCHRSADVRVVTAVRDGKKACYECHDASATSDAHVGLHEIAMDPTCANCHGSNLATETWFHGKEENGCGICHESQDPNVKAAVRWQKRSCFDCHNKPHDVYMTVVPEDIPVYSGVPWGTPQDALIWSDDGWLPPELNNSMAKILFSSRAELNNAAVYSYYTNAFAAGGWIVLQDTYNPGEPYFMLFAKKGRRYCAVWLYGGAVPGTAGPKARIQTAYH
;
A
#
# COMPACT_ATOMS: atom_id res chain seq x y z
N TRP A 1 17.87 111.93 51.20
CA TRP A 1 17.14 110.90 50.43
C TRP A 1 15.85 111.45 49.85
N THR A 2 15.48 111.03 48.64
CA THR A 2 14.18 111.32 48.03
C THR A 2 13.20 110.16 48.17
N THR A 3 13.68 108.91 48.18
CA THR A 3 12.86 107.71 48.41
C THR A 3 13.63 106.63 49.18
N VAL A 4 12.92 105.92 50.07
CA VAL A 4 13.38 104.74 50.81
C VAL A 4 12.40 103.62 50.53
N ASP A 5 12.91 102.46 50.18
CA ASP A 5 12.13 101.25 49.91
C ASP A 5 12.71 100.10 50.74
N LEU A 6 11.92 99.64 51.70
CA LEU A 6 12.20 98.42 52.46
C LEU A 6 11.33 97.28 51.94
N LYS A 7 11.95 96.15 51.63
CA LYS A 7 11.27 94.90 51.32
C LYS A 7 11.65 93.83 52.33
N LEU A 8 10.65 93.07 52.78
CA LEU A 8 10.82 91.85 53.55
C LEU A 8 10.36 90.68 52.67
N ASN A 9 11.22 89.68 52.49
CA ASN A 9 10.98 88.51 51.63
C ASN A 9 10.46 88.91 50.24
N SER A 10 11.12 89.92 49.64
CA SER A 10 10.78 90.50 48.33
C SER A 10 9.47 91.30 48.24
N SER A 11 8.64 91.33 49.28
CA SER A 11 7.45 92.18 49.37
C SER A 11 7.79 93.53 49.98
N LYS A 12 7.34 94.62 49.35
CA LYS A 12 7.52 95.99 49.89
C LYS A 12 6.69 96.15 51.16
N VAL A 13 7.31 96.65 52.23
CA VAL A 13 6.68 96.85 53.53
C VAL A 13 6.61 98.34 53.90
N ALA A 14 5.56 98.69 54.65
CA ALA A 14 5.45 100.00 55.25
C ALA A 14 6.54 100.15 56.33
N HIS A 15 7.28 101.25 56.29
CA HIS A 15 8.41 101.51 57.20
C HIS A 15 8.41 103.00 57.56
N SER A 16 8.98 103.32 58.72
CA SER A 16 9.21 104.70 59.13
C SER A 16 10.70 105.00 59.10
N VAL A 17 11.01 106.28 59.05
CA VAL A 17 12.36 106.75 58.78
C VAL A 17 12.65 107.94 59.68
N ASP A 18 13.66 107.83 60.53
CA ASP A 18 14.12 108.96 61.33
C ASP A 18 14.89 109.93 60.41
N PRO A 19 14.37 111.17 60.21
CA PRO A 19 14.96 112.11 59.28
C PRO A 19 16.30 112.69 59.76
N VAL A 20 16.62 112.59 61.06
CA VAL A 20 17.86 113.13 61.66
C VAL A 20 18.99 112.11 61.58
N THR A 21 18.73 110.87 62.00
CA THR A 21 19.76 109.81 62.10
C THR A 21 19.87 108.98 60.83
N GLY A 22 18.81 108.94 60.01
CA GLY A 22 18.75 108.10 58.81
C GLY A 22 18.38 106.64 59.10
N THR A 23 17.95 106.32 60.32
CA THR A 23 17.55 104.95 60.69
C THR A 23 16.17 104.61 60.13
N VAL A 24 16.04 103.41 59.55
CA VAL A 24 14.79 102.87 59.02
C VAL A 24 14.22 101.86 60.00
N TYR A 25 12.96 102.06 60.41
CA TYR A 25 12.26 101.19 61.35
C TYR A 25 11.13 100.42 60.66
N TYR A 26 11.01 99.15 61.02
CA TYR A 26 9.90 98.29 60.64
C TYR A 26 9.55 97.37 61.80
N ASP A 27 8.41 97.64 62.43
CA ASP A 27 7.90 96.87 63.56
C ASP A 27 6.86 95.86 63.07
N ALA A 28 7.16 94.57 63.23
CA ALA A 28 6.22 93.50 62.91
C ALA A 28 6.51 92.25 63.75
N VAL A 29 5.45 91.49 64.03
CA VAL A 29 5.59 90.10 64.50
C VAL A 29 5.79 89.20 63.30
N LEU A 30 6.93 88.50 63.27
CA LEU A 30 7.30 87.64 62.16
C LEU A 30 7.08 86.16 62.52
N PRO A 31 6.63 85.33 61.56
CA PRO A 31 6.53 83.88 61.75
C PRO A 31 7.92 83.26 61.90
N SER A 32 8.01 82.10 62.57
CA SER A 32 9.27 81.38 62.75
C SER A 32 9.81 80.85 61.42
N ARG A 33 10.85 81.50 60.88
CA ARG A 33 11.57 81.13 59.65
C ARG A 33 12.74 82.09 59.38
N SER A 34 13.53 81.78 58.36
CA SER A 34 14.48 82.74 57.77
C SER A 34 13.75 83.85 57.01
N HIS A 35 14.17 85.08 57.25
CA HIS A 35 13.68 86.30 56.63
C HIS A 35 14.82 87.03 55.92
N LYS A 36 14.56 87.50 54.70
CA LYS A 36 15.46 88.36 53.93
C LYS A 36 14.94 89.78 53.90
N VAL A 37 15.79 90.74 54.20
CA VAL A 37 15.51 92.16 54.10
C VAL A 37 16.30 92.72 52.93
N ASP A 38 15.63 93.49 52.06
CA ASP A 38 16.25 94.28 51.01
C ASP A 38 15.89 95.75 51.24
N LEU A 39 16.88 96.59 51.52
CA LEU A 39 16.73 98.03 51.71
C LEU A 39 17.34 98.76 50.50
N SER A 40 16.56 99.64 49.90
CA SER A 40 16.94 100.47 48.75
C SER A 40 16.71 101.94 49.05
N VAL A 41 17.72 102.79 48.86
CA VAL A 41 17.66 104.22 49.17
C VAL A 41 18.13 105.04 47.99
N ARG A 42 17.36 106.06 47.58
CA ARG A 42 17.79 107.06 46.58
C ARG A 42 18.11 108.41 47.20
N ASP A 43 19.24 108.98 46.78
CA ASP A 43 19.63 110.33 47.22
C ASP A 43 18.86 111.45 46.50
N GLY A 44 19.15 112.70 46.85
CA GLY A 44 18.50 113.88 46.26
C GLY A 44 18.83 114.15 44.79
N LYS A 45 19.87 113.48 44.25
CA LYS A 45 20.27 113.57 42.84
C LYS A 45 19.83 112.34 42.02
N GLY A 46 19.16 111.38 42.65
CA GLY A 46 18.56 110.20 42.02
C GLY A 46 19.40 108.92 42.08
N ASN A 47 20.60 108.94 42.69
CA ASN A 47 21.47 107.77 42.78
C ASN A 47 20.92 106.74 43.77
N LEU A 48 20.93 105.44 43.41
CA LEU A 48 20.37 104.33 44.19
C LEU A 48 21.48 103.53 44.90
N SER A 49 21.29 103.24 46.19
CA SER A 49 22.08 102.28 46.95
C SER A 49 21.19 101.19 47.54
N THR A 50 21.67 99.95 47.55
CA THR A 50 20.91 98.79 48.04
C THR A 50 21.73 97.93 48.97
N ARG A 51 21.12 97.42 50.04
CA ARG A 51 21.71 96.44 50.94
C ARG A 51 20.71 95.34 51.26
N SER A 52 21.19 94.10 51.34
CA SER A 52 20.39 92.96 51.73
C SER A 52 21.03 92.17 52.86
N TRP A 53 20.23 91.66 53.79
CA TRP A 53 20.68 90.74 54.83
C TRP A 53 19.59 89.73 55.17
N THR A 54 19.95 88.68 55.91
CA THR A 54 19.01 87.68 56.40
C THR A 54 19.09 87.56 57.92
N PHE A 55 18.00 87.13 58.54
CA PHE A 55 17.94 86.75 59.95
C PHE A 55 16.88 85.66 60.13
N ILE A 56 17.00 84.86 61.19
CA ILE A 56 15.97 83.87 61.55
C ILE A 56 15.17 84.47 62.70
N ALA A 57 13.84 84.54 62.54
CA ALA A 57 12.94 84.73 63.66
C ALA A 57 12.50 83.34 64.11
N ASP A 58 12.50 83.10 65.43
CA ASP A 58 12.05 81.83 65.98
C ASP A 58 11.39 82.03 67.35
N LYS A 59 10.30 81.31 67.56
CA LYS A 59 9.44 81.31 68.75
C LYS A 59 9.01 79.90 69.15
N GLU A 60 9.38 78.90 68.36
CA GLU A 60 9.02 77.51 68.64
C GLU A 60 10.18 76.87 69.41
N PRO A 61 9.90 75.98 70.37
CA PRO A 61 10.95 75.19 71.03
C PRO A 61 11.40 74.01 70.15
N PRO A 62 12.53 73.35 70.48
CA PRO A 62 13.00 72.18 69.74
C PRO A 62 11.95 71.05 69.70
N ALA A 63 11.70 70.52 68.51
CA ALA A 63 10.71 69.48 68.25
C ALA A 63 11.34 68.08 68.16
N ILE A 64 10.68 67.05 68.71
CA ILE A 64 11.03 65.65 68.39
C ILE A 64 10.55 65.34 66.98
N ILE A 65 11.46 64.95 66.09
CA ILE A 65 11.15 64.57 64.70
C ILE A 65 11.23 63.05 64.48
N PHE A 66 11.81 62.32 65.42
CA PHE A 66 11.91 60.85 65.35
C PHE A 66 11.96 60.25 66.76
N LEU A 67 11.12 59.25 67.02
CA LEU A 67 11.02 58.51 68.29
C LEU A 67 10.66 57.04 67.97
N PRO A 68 11.62 56.23 67.53
CA PRO A 68 11.35 54.91 66.96
C PRO A 68 10.83 53.89 67.99
N ASP A 69 11.38 53.92 69.20
CA ASP A 69 11.31 52.78 70.11
C ASP A 69 10.61 53.11 71.45
N PHE A 70 9.85 54.21 71.51
CA PHE A 70 9.19 54.61 72.75
C PHE A 70 7.78 55.19 72.54
N SER A 71 6.81 54.72 73.33
CA SER A 71 5.42 55.20 73.30
C SER A 71 4.78 55.22 74.68
N ALA A 72 3.80 56.10 74.88
CA ALA A 72 3.06 56.17 76.14
C ALA A 72 2.21 54.91 76.33
N GLY A 73 2.26 54.32 77.53
CA GLY A 73 1.56 53.08 77.90
C GLY A 73 2.33 51.80 77.58
N MET A 74 3.57 51.89 77.08
CA MET A 74 4.42 50.72 76.80
C MET A 74 4.65 49.88 78.07
N THR A 75 4.78 48.56 77.89
CA THR A 75 5.27 47.66 78.94
C THR A 75 6.66 47.15 78.58
N ILE A 76 7.63 47.29 79.48
CA ILE A 76 9.00 46.78 79.35
C ILE A 76 9.09 45.47 80.15
N THR A 77 9.34 44.36 79.47
CA THR A 77 9.31 43.02 80.09
C THR A 77 10.68 42.42 80.34
N ASP A 78 11.73 42.99 79.73
CA ASP A 78 13.13 42.56 79.87
C ASP A 78 13.90 43.34 80.95
N GLY A 79 13.24 44.30 81.61
CA GLY A 79 13.84 45.14 82.66
C GLY A 79 14.84 46.18 82.15
N GLN A 80 14.89 46.45 80.83
CA GLN A 80 15.86 47.38 80.23
C GLN A 80 15.15 48.52 79.47
N LEU A 81 15.33 49.75 79.95
CA LEU A 81 14.83 50.97 79.32
C LEU A 81 15.80 51.43 78.23
N ARG A 82 15.37 51.32 76.98
CA ARG A 82 16.07 51.85 75.80
C ARG A 82 15.27 53.01 75.23
N PHE A 83 15.89 54.18 75.14
CA PHE A 83 15.27 55.41 74.64
C PHE A 83 16.18 56.09 73.62
N SER A 84 15.64 56.40 72.45
CA SER A 84 16.31 57.22 71.43
C SER A 84 15.32 58.22 70.85
N ALA A 85 15.72 59.49 70.79
CA ALA A 85 14.93 60.55 70.18
C ALA A 85 15.81 61.48 69.34
N THR A 86 15.32 61.90 68.17
CA THR A 86 15.96 62.95 67.36
C THR A 86 15.16 64.25 67.46
N LEU A 87 15.87 65.32 67.77
CA LEU A 87 15.39 66.68 67.97
C LEU A 87 15.79 67.55 66.78
N LYS A 88 14.92 68.50 66.42
CA LYS A 88 15.20 69.49 65.39
C LYS A 88 14.57 70.83 65.72
N ASP A 89 15.28 71.89 65.34
CA ASP A 89 14.84 73.27 65.50
C ASP A 89 15.30 74.15 64.32
N LEU A 90 14.77 75.37 64.19
CA LEU A 90 15.21 76.35 63.19
C LEU A 90 16.51 77.05 63.60
N ILE A 91 16.80 77.08 64.89
CA ILE A 91 18.05 77.62 65.44
C ILE A 91 18.83 76.54 66.22
N THR A 92 20.01 76.91 66.72
CA THR A 92 20.84 76.00 67.50
C THR A 92 20.13 75.54 68.78
N ILE A 93 20.01 74.22 68.92
CA ILE A 93 19.54 73.56 70.15
C ILE A 93 20.64 73.69 71.21
N LYS A 94 20.31 74.02 72.46
CA LYS A 94 21.29 74.00 73.56
C LYS A 94 21.62 72.57 73.94
N SER A 95 22.88 72.32 74.28
CA SER A 95 23.35 71.02 74.76
C SER A 95 22.95 70.75 76.23
N ASN A 96 21.86 71.33 76.72
CA ASN A 96 21.37 71.22 78.09
C ASN A 96 20.12 70.34 78.21
N ALA A 97 19.87 69.49 77.21
CA ALA A 97 18.75 68.55 77.25
C ALA A 97 18.84 67.65 78.49
N GLN A 98 17.70 67.39 79.13
CA GLN A 98 17.64 66.57 80.34
C GLN A 98 16.62 65.45 80.16
N LEU A 99 17.10 64.21 80.15
CA LEU A 99 16.24 63.03 80.24
C LEU A 99 16.09 62.63 81.72
N ARG A 100 14.87 62.42 82.19
CA ARG A 100 14.60 62.06 83.59
C ARG A 100 13.63 60.90 83.70
N LEU A 101 13.91 59.95 84.60
CA LEU A 101 13.01 58.86 84.97
C LEU A 101 12.43 59.14 86.34
N ASN A 102 11.10 59.20 86.47
CA ASN A 102 10.40 59.56 87.70
C ASN A 102 10.89 60.87 88.35
N GLY A 103 11.39 61.80 87.53
CA GLY A 103 11.95 63.08 87.97
C GLY A 103 13.47 63.07 88.25
N GLU A 104 14.11 61.91 88.34
CA GLU A 104 15.57 61.78 88.52
C GLU A 104 16.31 61.87 87.18
N LEU A 105 17.43 62.60 87.14
CA LEU A 105 18.21 62.82 85.92
C LEU A 105 18.94 61.53 85.50
N LEU A 106 18.75 61.13 84.24
CA LEU A 106 19.46 60.03 83.62
C LEU A 106 20.72 60.53 82.89
N ASP A 107 21.76 59.71 82.88
CA ASP A 107 23.00 59.95 82.13
C ASP A 107 22.79 59.61 80.64
N ALA A 108 21.95 60.40 79.97
CA ALA A 108 21.66 60.25 78.56
C ALA A 108 22.74 60.91 77.69
N THR A 109 23.08 60.26 76.59
CA THR A 109 24.02 60.80 75.61
C THR A 109 23.31 61.82 74.73
N PHE A 110 23.82 63.05 74.65
CA PHE A 110 23.34 64.08 73.73
C PHE A 110 24.37 64.34 72.64
N THR A 111 23.99 64.14 71.38
CA THR A 111 24.91 64.24 70.24
C THR A 111 24.30 65.11 69.15
N TYR A 112 24.95 66.21 68.78
CA TYR A 112 24.54 66.99 67.61
C TYR A 112 24.76 66.19 66.32
N LYS A 113 23.94 66.45 65.30
CA LYS A 113 24.10 65.83 63.98
C LYS A 113 25.48 66.10 63.40
N GLY A 114 26.11 65.03 62.93
CA GLY A 114 27.50 65.00 62.53
C GLY A 114 27.86 63.72 61.82
N PHE A 115 29.15 63.51 61.64
CA PHE A 115 29.72 62.28 61.12
C PHE A 115 31.08 62.05 61.81
N TYR A 116 31.49 60.78 61.89
CA TYR A 116 32.85 60.46 62.34
C TYR A 116 33.85 60.78 61.23
N ASP A 117 34.95 61.45 61.57
CA ASP A 117 36.11 61.57 60.68
C ASP A 117 36.90 60.24 60.60
N TYR A 118 37.93 60.21 59.76
CA TYR A 118 38.76 59.02 59.57
C TYR A 118 39.52 58.57 60.83
N ASP A 119 39.67 59.45 61.82
CA ASP A 119 40.33 59.15 63.11
C ASP A 119 39.32 58.74 64.19
N GLY A 120 38.03 58.62 63.85
CA GLY A 120 36.96 58.23 64.76
C GLY A 120 36.46 59.36 65.68
N ASN A 121 36.80 60.63 65.39
CA ASN A 121 36.27 61.77 66.13
C ASN A 121 34.94 62.21 65.54
N TRP A 122 33.94 62.49 66.40
CA TRP A 122 32.65 63.00 65.93
C TRP A 122 32.75 64.48 65.57
N ILE A 123 32.53 64.80 64.28
CA ILE A 123 32.51 66.16 63.76
C ILE A 123 31.07 66.63 63.62
N ILE A 124 30.74 67.71 64.35
CA ILE A 124 29.41 68.32 64.31
C ILE A 124 29.21 69.00 62.95
N SER A 125 28.24 68.50 62.17
CA SER A 125 27.85 69.08 60.89
C SER A 125 26.69 70.08 61.02
N ASP A 126 25.82 69.89 62.02
CA ASP A 126 24.63 70.72 62.22
C ASP A 126 24.25 70.79 63.70
N ARG A 127 24.05 72.00 64.23
CA ARG A 127 23.67 72.25 65.63
C ARG A 127 22.18 72.50 65.82
N THR A 128 21.41 72.52 64.74
CA THR A 128 19.96 72.67 64.73
C THR A 128 19.25 71.31 64.81
N GLU A 129 20.00 70.21 64.79
CA GLU A 129 19.49 68.84 64.90
C GLU A 129 20.40 68.03 65.86
N ALA A 130 19.81 67.25 66.76
CA ALA A 130 20.54 66.48 67.78
C ALA A 130 19.81 65.19 68.16
N ALA A 131 20.53 64.19 68.64
CA ALA A 131 19.99 62.94 69.16
C ALA A 131 20.17 62.85 70.69
N VAL A 132 19.20 62.25 71.37
CA VAL A 132 19.24 61.90 72.79
C VAL A 132 19.06 60.40 72.92
N GLU A 133 20.03 59.71 73.51
CA GLU A 133 20.05 58.26 73.64
C GLU A 133 20.30 57.84 75.09
N TYR A 134 19.57 56.82 75.56
CA TYR A 134 19.74 56.22 76.87
C TYR A 134 19.48 54.71 76.80
N ASP A 135 20.33 53.94 77.48
CA ASP A 135 20.15 52.51 77.70
C ASP A 135 20.54 52.18 79.14
N GLY A 136 19.58 51.68 79.93
CA GLY A 136 19.79 51.35 81.33
C GLY A 136 18.69 50.49 81.93
N ALA A 137 18.98 49.85 83.06
CA ALA A 137 18.01 49.00 83.75
C ALA A 137 16.88 49.82 84.38
N VAL A 138 15.67 49.25 84.43
CA VAL A 138 14.51 49.82 85.11
C VAL A 138 13.86 48.78 86.03
N GLU A 139 13.51 49.18 87.24
CA GLU A 139 12.84 48.31 88.20
C GLU A 139 11.39 48.03 87.80
N ASN A 140 10.76 46.98 88.36
CA ASN A 140 9.36 46.69 88.08
C ASN A 140 8.45 47.74 88.73
N GLY A 141 7.43 48.21 87.99
CA GLY A 141 6.47 49.21 88.45
C GLY A 141 6.01 50.16 87.36
N GLU A 142 5.20 51.16 87.73
CA GLU A 142 4.84 52.27 86.83
C GLU A 142 5.92 53.36 86.90
N HIS A 143 6.34 53.82 85.72
CA HIS A 143 7.38 54.83 85.55
C HIS A 143 6.94 55.94 84.58
N THR A 144 7.48 57.14 84.77
CA THR A 144 7.29 58.30 83.88
C THR A 144 8.66 58.79 83.39
N LEU A 145 8.88 58.79 82.08
CA LEU A 145 10.07 59.32 81.43
C LEU A 145 9.77 60.73 80.89
N THR A 146 10.64 61.70 81.17
CA THR A 146 10.51 63.07 80.66
C THR A 146 11.77 63.57 79.96
N LEU A 147 11.63 64.30 78.86
CA LEU A 147 12.72 64.93 78.11
C LEU A 147 12.51 66.45 78.02
N TYR A 148 13.35 67.23 78.70
CA TYR A 148 13.40 68.71 78.58
C TYR A 148 14.44 69.11 77.53
N VAL A 149 14.08 70.06 76.65
CA VAL A 149 14.96 70.61 75.60
C VAL A 149 14.73 72.10 75.43
N GLU A 150 15.78 72.84 75.06
CA GLU A 150 15.76 74.30 74.92
C GLU A 150 16.67 74.76 73.77
N ASP A 151 16.30 75.83 73.09
CA ASP A 151 17.08 76.46 72.02
C ASP A 151 17.96 77.62 72.52
N ASN A 152 18.77 78.20 71.63
CA ASN A 152 19.64 79.33 71.98
C ASN A 152 18.93 80.67 72.23
N LEU A 153 17.65 80.80 71.87
CA LEU A 153 16.81 81.97 72.19
C LEU A 153 16.02 81.80 73.50
N GLY A 154 16.05 80.60 74.09
CA GLY A 154 15.36 80.25 75.33
C GLY A 154 13.99 79.63 75.14
N ASN A 155 13.57 79.34 73.90
CA ASN A 155 12.35 78.57 73.64
C ASN A 155 12.59 77.14 74.13
N ASN A 156 11.74 76.64 75.02
CA ASN A 156 11.90 75.32 75.65
C ASN A 156 10.59 74.52 75.67
N THR A 157 10.72 73.19 75.79
CA THR A 157 9.60 72.27 75.95
C THR A 157 10.00 71.04 76.77
N THR A 158 9.01 70.33 77.32
CA THR A 158 9.19 69.05 78.02
C THR A 158 8.21 68.02 77.48
N TYR A 159 8.74 66.89 77.01
CA TYR A 159 7.96 65.71 76.61
C TYR A 159 7.86 64.74 77.79
N SER A 160 6.74 64.02 77.91
CA SER A 160 6.50 63.09 79.02
C SER A 160 5.75 61.83 78.55
N TRP A 161 6.19 60.66 79.01
CA TRP A 161 5.62 59.36 78.68
C TRP A 161 5.51 58.49 79.94
N ALA A 162 4.35 57.88 80.16
CA ALA A 162 4.17 56.85 81.20
C ALA A 162 4.39 55.44 80.61
N PHE A 163 5.00 54.52 81.36
CA PHE A 163 5.22 53.12 80.97
C PHE A 163 5.24 52.20 82.21
N THR A 164 5.07 50.90 82.02
CA THR A 164 5.15 49.88 83.10
C THR A 164 6.32 48.94 82.86
N ALA A 165 7.05 48.53 83.89
CA ALA A 165 8.02 47.45 83.82
C ALA A 165 7.52 46.24 84.64
N ALA A 166 7.44 45.05 84.03
CA ALA A 166 6.93 43.84 84.67
C ALA A 166 7.47 42.55 84.03
N THR A 167 7.85 41.57 84.84
CA THR A 167 8.26 40.22 84.39
C THR A 167 7.05 39.27 84.24
N PRO A 168 6.92 38.47 83.16
CA PRO A 168 5.80 37.53 82.96
C PRO A 168 5.76 36.34 83.94
N VAL A 169 4.60 35.69 84.05
CA VAL A 169 4.35 34.46 84.84
C VAL A 169 4.37 33.25 83.90
N ASN A 170 5.23 32.28 84.20
CA ASN A 170 5.63 31.15 83.36
C ASN A 170 4.65 29.95 83.43
N ASN A 171 4.00 29.58 82.32
CA ASN A 171 3.08 28.43 82.18
C ASN A 171 3.76 27.25 81.42
N PRO A 172 3.37 25.98 81.65
CA PRO A 172 3.87 24.85 80.86
C PRO A 172 3.30 24.83 79.42
N PRO A 173 3.99 24.15 78.47
CA PRO A 173 3.45 23.91 77.12
C PRO A 173 2.12 23.13 77.14
N TYR A 174 1.30 23.28 76.11
CA TYR A 174 0.02 22.57 75.94
C TYR A 174 -0.17 21.96 74.54
N VAL A 175 -1.05 20.96 74.46
CA VAL A 175 -1.34 20.22 73.21
C VAL A 175 -2.38 20.94 72.35
N THR A 176 -2.11 21.07 71.06
CA THR A 176 -3.03 21.63 70.06
C THR A 176 -3.54 20.61 69.05
N GLY A 177 -2.88 19.44 68.91
CA GLY A 177 -3.30 18.40 67.97
C GLY A 177 -2.63 17.05 68.21
N ARG A 178 -3.30 15.97 67.79
CA ARG A 178 -2.83 14.58 67.88
C ARG A 178 -3.13 13.85 66.58
N SER A 179 -2.18 13.08 66.08
CA SER A 179 -2.40 12.12 65.00
C SER A 179 -1.63 10.83 65.30
N PRO A 180 -2.22 9.63 65.16
CA PRO A 180 -3.66 9.38 65.11
C PRO A 180 -4.37 9.98 66.33
N ALA A 181 -5.65 10.36 66.18
CA ALA A 181 -6.44 10.90 67.27
C ALA A 181 -6.66 9.87 68.39
N ALA A 182 -6.99 10.34 69.60
CA ALA A 182 -7.30 9.45 70.72
C ALA A 182 -8.44 8.48 70.39
N ASN A 183 -8.20 7.19 70.62
CA ASN A 183 -9.07 6.06 70.29
C ASN A 183 -9.34 5.86 68.79
N ALA A 184 -8.57 6.49 67.89
CA ALA A 184 -8.69 6.24 66.46
C ALA A 184 -8.27 4.79 66.13
N VAL A 185 -8.91 4.20 65.12
CA VAL A 185 -8.49 2.93 64.52
C VAL A 185 -7.77 3.25 63.22
N VAL A 186 -6.54 2.73 63.05
CA VAL A 186 -5.73 2.89 61.84
C VAL A 186 -5.50 1.53 61.19
N ASN A 187 -5.65 1.48 59.87
CA ASN A 187 -5.53 0.25 59.08
C ASN A 187 -4.17 0.14 58.39
N ILE A 188 -3.13 0.73 59.00
CA ILE A 188 -1.74 0.67 58.54
C ILE A 188 -0.84 0.30 59.72
N SER A 189 0.20 -0.49 59.46
CA SER A 189 1.14 -0.97 60.48
C SER A 189 2.23 0.06 60.84
N ASN A 190 2.38 1.10 60.02
CA ASN A 190 3.39 2.15 60.19
C ASN A 190 2.76 3.57 60.24
N PRO A 191 1.81 3.85 61.16
CA PRO A 191 1.24 5.18 61.29
C PRO A 191 2.28 6.18 61.82
N VAL A 192 2.42 7.33 61.17
CA VAL A 192 3.19 8.44 61.73
C VAL A 192 2.42 9.04 62.90
N ILE A 193 3.03 9.05 64.08
CA ILE A 193 2.43 9.64 65.27
C ILE A 193 2.95 11.07 65.41
N THR A 194 2.04 12.04 65.53
CA THR A 194 2.38 13.44 65.75
C THR A 194 1.65 14.03 66.95
N LEU A 195 2.36 14.89 67.67
CA LEU A 195 1.82 15.76 68.72
C LEU A 195 2.16 17.20 68.38
N SER A 196 1.14 18.01 68.08
CA SER A 196 1.30 19.46 67.92
C SER A 196 1.19 20.12 69.28
N VAL A 197 2.17 20.94 69.62
CA VAL A 197 2.31 21.60 70.93
C VAL A 197 2.51 23.10 70.74
N LYS A 198 2.06 23.86 71.73
CA LYS A 198 2.22 25.31 71.81
C LYS A 198 2.62 25.72 73.22
N ASP A 199 3.50 26.70 73.32
CA ASP A 199 3.85 27.42 74.53
C ASP A 199 3.38 28.89 74.41
N ASP A 200 3.11 29.53 75.55
CA ASP A 200 2.70 30.93 75.58
C ASP A 200 3.91 31.88 75.47
N GLU A 201 5.12 31.39 75.72
CA GLU A 201 6.40 32.11 75.61
C GLU A 201 7.31 31.41 74.57
N ASP A 202 8.12 32.14 73.78
CA ASP A 202 8.99 31.56 72.73
C ASP A 202 10.15 30.72 73.29
N ASN A 203 9.86 29.56 73.88
CA ASN A 203 10.79 28.87 74.77
C ASN A 203 10.77 27.33 74.66
N LEU A 204 10.08 26.70 73.70
CA LEU A 204 10.07 25.23 73.58
C LEU A 204 11.49 24.65 73.41
N SER A 205 11.83 23.54 74.08
CA SER A 205 13.16 22.92 73.96
C SER A 205 13.15 21.70 73.03
N GLN A 206 13.73 21.84 71.84
CA GLN A 206 13.86 20.76 70.86
C GLN A 206 14.58 19.50 71.39
N GLN A 207 15.48 19.64 72.37
CA GLN A 207 16.25 18.51 72.95
C GLN A 207 15.51 17.78 74.08
N SER A 208 14.41 18.34 74.58
CA SER A 208 13.67 17.81 75.72
C SER A 208 12.67 16.71 75.35
N VAL A 209 12.40 16.53 74.05
CA VAL A 209 11.35 15.63 73.58
C VAL A 209 11.67 14.17 73.91
N ARG A 210 10.71 13.49 74.52
CA ARG A 210 10.75 12.04 74.77
C ARG A 210 9.42 11.44 74.33
N ALA A 211 9.46 10.25 73.76
CA ALA A 211 8.27 9.50 73.41
C ALA A 211 8.38 8.05 73.87
N LYS A 212 7.26 7.46 74.26
CA LYS A 212 7.11 6.03 74.51
C LYS A 212 5.89 5.48 73.80
N LEU A 213 6.01 4.27 73.26
CA LEU A 213 4.90 3.47 72.77
C LEU A 213 4.78 2.24 73.65
N ASN A 214 3.60 2.01 74.24
CA ASN A 214 3.35 0.92 75.19
C ASN A 214 4.39 0.88 76.34
N GLY A 215 4.84 2.06 76.80
CA GLY A 215 5.85 2.20 77.84
C GLY A 215 7.31 2.00 77.41
N GLN A 216 7.57 1.61 76.15
CA GLN A 216 8.92 1.50 75.59
C GLN A 216 9.36 2.81 74.93
N SER A 217 10.55 3.32 75.26
CA SER A 217 11.09 4.54 74.68
C SER A 217 11.35 4.39 73.18
N VAL A 218 10.87 5.34 72.39
CA VAL A 218 11.08 5.40 70.93
C VAL A 218 11.71 6.73 70.51
N PRO A 219 12.46 6.78 69.40
CA PRO A 219 12.95 8.03 68.85
C PRO A 219 11.79 8.97 68.50
N ALA A 220 11.96 10.24 68.83
CA ALA A 220 11.04 11.30 68.47
C ALA A 220 11.86 12.48 67.96
N THR A 221 11.36 13.16 66.94
CA THR A 221 11.92 14.41 66.45
C THR A 221 10.97 15.55 66.81
N PHE A 222 11.52 16.75 66.96
CA PHE A 222 10.71 17.96 67.11
C PHE A 222 11.14 18.97 66.08
N GLN A 223 10.15 19.58 65.44
CA GLN A 223 10.34 20.66 64.48
C GLN A 223 9.44 21.83 64.88
N TYR A 224 10.05 23.01 65.03
CA TYR A 224 9.31 24.25 65.20
C TYR A 224 8.42 24.52 63.99
N LYS A 225 7.37 25.28 64.18
CA LYS A 225 6.52 25.73 63.09
C LYS A 225 7.31 26.69 62.19
N GLY A 226 7.31 26.40 60.91
CA GLY A 226 8.08 27.13 59.92
C GLY A 226 7.84 26.63 58.50
N ARG A 227 8.67 27.08 57.59
CA ARG A 227 8.58 26.76 56.16
C ARG A 227 9.96 26.55 55.54
N TRP A 228 10.02 25.62 54.60
CA TRP A 228 11.20 25.49 53.74
C TRP A 228 11.23 26.66 52.76
N VAL A 229 12.38 27.34 52.71
CA VAL A 229 12.66 28.41 51.74
C VAL A 229 13.84 27.95 50.90
N THR A 230 13.70 28.09 49.59
CA THR A 230 14.79 27.86 48.64
C THR A 230 15.36 29.21 48.24
N ASP A 231 16.68 29.38 48.33
CA ASP A 231 17.33 30.59 47.86
C ASP A 231 17.52 30.61 46.33
N TYR A 232 18.21 31.65 45.85
CA TYR A 232 18.50 31.86 44.44
C TYR A 232 19.49 30.83 43.87
N ASP A 233 20.30 30.19 44.71
CA ASP A 233 21.29 29.19 44.31
C ASP A 233 20.70 27.76 44.31
N GLY A 234 19.46 27.60 44.76
CA GLY A 234 18.73 26.33 44.78
C GLY A 234 18.86 25.57 46.10
N ASP A 235 19.55 26.15 47.09
CA ASP A 235 19.71 25.54 48.41
C ASP A 235 18.44 25.75 49.24
N THR A 236 17.97 24.67 49.87
CA THR A 236 16.72 24.68 50.63
C THR A 236 17.02 24.59 52.13
N PHE A 237 16.60 25.60 52.88
CA PHE A 237 16.77 25.67 54.34
C PHE A 237 15.42 25.91 55.03
N TYR A 238 15.31 25.45 56.28
CA TYR A 238 14.08 25.59 57.06
C TYR A 238 14.11 26.90 57.85
N VAL A 239 13.18 27.80 57.57
CA VAL A 239 12.99 29.03 58.32
C VAL A 239 11.92 28.80 59.37
N VAL A 240 12.30 29.00 60.64
CA VAL A 240 11.37 28.92 61.77
C VAL A 240 10.50 30.18 61.78
N ASP A 241 9.19 30.00 61.68
CA ASP A 241 8.21 31.09 61.74
C ASP A 241 7.77 31.36 63.20
N SER A 242 7.89 30.37 64.11
CA SER A 242 7.55 30.51 65.54
C SER A 242 8.30 29.51 66.42
N TYR A 243 8.86 29.99 67.55
CA TYR A 243 9.48 29.13 68.56
C TYR A 243 8.50 28.71 69.67
N GLN A 244 7.36 29.38 69.78
CA GLN A 244 6.21 29.00 70.62
C GLN A 244 5.49 27.73 70.15
N GLU A 245 5.57 27.34 68.88
CA GLU A 245 4.78 26.23 68.32
C GLU A 245 5.65 25.23 67.58
N GLY A 246 5.31 23.95 67.67
CA GLY A 246 6.00 22.92 66.90
C GLY A 246 5.27 21.59 66.90
N THR A 247 5.83 20.64 66.16
CA THR A 247 5.30 19.28 66.06
C THR A 247 6.37 18.28 66.48
N VAL A 248 6.01 17.44 67.44
CA VAL A 248 6.74 16.21 67.73
C VAL A 248 6.29 15.14 66.74
N THR A 249 7.23 14.45 66.10
CA THR A 249 6.97 13.35 65.18
C THR A 249 7.66 12.08 65.65
N VAL A 250 6.92 10.98 65.65
CA VAL A 250 7.41 9.63 65.93
C VAL A 250 7.10 8.77 64.72
N GLU A 251 8.16 8.38 64.01
CA GLU A 251 8.08 7.41 62.93
C GLU A 251 7.93 6.01 63.51
N THR A 252 6.96 5.24 63.03
CA THR A 252 6.70 3.89 63.51
C THR A 252 6.98 2.86 62.41
N SER A 253 7.34 1.64 62.82
CA SER A 253 7.58 0.54 61.90
C SER A 253 7.13 -0.77 62.52
N GLY A 254 6.32 -1.53 61.79
CA GLY A 254 5.88 -2.88 62.11
C GLY A 254 5.01 -2.98 63.37
N LEU A 255 4.12 -2.02 63.62
CA LEU A 255 3.22 -2.13 64.77
C LEU A 255 2.26 -3.32 64.59
N SER A 256 2.21 -4.18 65.61
CA SER A 256 1.23 -5.26 65.70
C SER A 256 -0.18 -4.71 65.93
N ASP A 257 -1.18 -5.47 65.52
CA ASP A 257 -2.57 -5.14 65.78
C ASP A 257 -2.88 -5.08 67.29
N GLY A 258 -3.75 -4.14 67.66
CA GLY A 258 -4.16 -3.91 69.04
C GLY A 258 -4.01 -2.45 69.46
N ILE A 259 -4.23 -2.22 70.76
CA ILE A 259 -4.17 -0.88 71.34
C ILE A 259 -2.70 -0.48 71.54
N ILE A 260 -2.33 0.65 70.96
CA ILE A 260 -1.05 1.31 71.13
C ILE A 260 -1.24 2.53 72.04
N ASN A 261 -0.60 2.50 73.21
CA ASN A 261 -0.59 3.61 74.16
C ASN A 261 0.59 4.54 73.86
N VAL A 262 0.30 5.78 73.52
CA VAL A 262 1.30 6.83 73.24
C VAL A 262 1.51 7.66 74.50
N GLU A 263 2.77 7.93 74.81
CA GLU A 263 3.20 8.93 75.80
C GLU A 263 4.25 9.83 75.15
N ILE A 264 4.01 11.14 75.08
CA ILE A 264 4.98 12.11 74.57
C ILE A 264 5.14 13.23 75.60
N SER A 265 6.40 13.59 75.89
CA SER A 265 6.72 14.72 76.76
C SER A 265 7.64 15.72 76.09
N ILE A 266 7.44 17.01 76.37
CA ILE A 266 8.29 18.12 75.94
C ILE A 266 8.38 19.14 77.08
N THR A 267 9.55 19.74 77.25
CA THR A 267 9.83 20.76 78.26
C THR A 267 10.15 22.09 77.58
N ASP A 268 9.73 23.20 78.15
CA ASP A 268 10.23 24.52 77.78
C ASP A 268 11.66 24.77 78.30
N ALA A 269 12.26 25.91 77.95
CA ALA A 269 13.58 26.31 78.38
C ALA A 269 13.63 26.68 79.87
N ALA A 270 12.49 26.98 80.48
CA ALA A 270 12.36 27.31 81.90
C ALA A 270 12.20 26.08 82.80
N GLY A 271 12.06 24.89 82.21
CA GLY A 271 11.99 23.60 82.89
C GLY A 271 10.58 23.08 83.15
N ASN A 272 9.52 23.72 82.65
CA ASN A 272 8.16 23.17 82.78
C ASN A 272 7.90 22.11 81.72
N THR A 273 7.37 20.95 82.13
CA THR A 273 7.18 19.79 81.25
C THR A 273 5.71 19.52 80.99
N LEU A 274 5.34 19.45 79.70
CA LEU A 274 4.13 18.81 79.22
C LEU A 274 4.35 17.31 79.10
N VAL A 275 3.42 16.51 79.63
CA VAL A 275 3.32 15.06 79.37
C VAL A 275 1.90 14.78 78.87
N ASP A 276 1.78 14.25 77.65
CA ASP A 276 0.50 13.87 77.07
C ASP A 276 0.45 12.36 76.82
N THR A 277 -0.71 11.75 77.10
CA THR A 277 -0.93 10.31 76.90
C THR A 277 -2.26 10.06 76.23
N TRP A 278 -2.26 9.21 75.19
CA TRP A 278 -3.49 8.75 74.55
C TRP A 278 -3.32 7.38 73.87
N PRO A 279 -4.37 6.55 73.80
CA PRO A 279 -4.34 5.33 73.01
C PRO A 279 -4.81 5.56 71.57
N PHE A 280 -4.37 4.71 70.64
CA PHE A 280 -5.03 4.46 69.35
C PHE A 280 -4.97 2.94 69.06
N THR A 281 -5.72 2.44 68.08
CA THR A 281 -5.75 1.01 67.73
C THR A 281 -5.18 0.81 66.34
N VAL A 282 -4.23 -0.11 66.19
CA VAL A 282 -3.78 -0.65 64.90
C VAL A 282 -4.66 -1.87 64.58
N SER A 283 -5.26 -1.90 63.38
CA SER A 283 -6.15 -2.96 62.92
C SER A 283 -5.99 -3.13 61.41
N VAL A 284 -4.93 -3.82 60.98
CA VAL A 284 -4.58 -3.98 59.57
C VAL A 284 -5.14 -5.30 59.05
N PRO A 285 -5.92 -5.31 57.94
CA PRO A 285 -6.37 -6.56 57.34
C PRO A 285 -5.18 -7.49 56.99
N PRO A 286 -5.38 -8.82 56.97
CA PRO A 286 -4.39 -9.73 56.42
C PRO A 286 -4.04 -9.37 54.96
N GLU A 287 -2.88 -9.79 54.51
CA GLU A 287 -2.41 -9.61 53.14
C GLU A 287 -2.22 -10.97 52.46
N ILE A 288 -2.65 -11.09 51.20
CA ILE A 288 -2.37 -12.25 50.35
C ILE A 288 -1.27 -11.83 49.36
N SER A 289 -0.02 -12.25 49.61
CA SER A 289 1.16 -11.70 48.95
C SER A 289 1.62 -12.53 47.74
N GLU A 290 1.85 -13.83 47.93
CA GLU A 290 2.28 -14.76 46.88
C GLU A 290 1.13 -15.67 46.44
N VAL A 291 1.01 -15.93 45.14
CA VAL A 291 0.07 -16.91 44.58
C VAL A 291 0.76 -17.80 43.58
N TYR A 292 0.35 -19.07 43.57
CA TYR A 292 0.76 -20.05 42.59
C TYR A 292 -0.45 -20.82 42.05
N PRO A 293 -0.54 -21.08 40.74
CA PRO A 293 0.27 -20.45 39.70
C PRO A 293 0.16 -18.92 39.72
N ALA A 294 1.15 -18.22 39.16
CA ALA A 294 1.12 -16.76 39.12
C ALA A 294 -0.11 -16.25 38.36
N ASP A 295 -0.57 -15.04 38.66
CA ASP A 295 -1.75 -14.49 37.99
C ASP A 295 -1.53 -14.36 36.48
N LYS A 296 -2.50 -14.86 35.70
CA LYS A 296 -2.50 -14.97 34.24
C LYS A 296 -1.36 -15.82 33.68
N SER A 297 -0.76 -16.67 34.50
CA SER A 297 0.26 -17.60 34.04
C SER A 297 -0.33 -18.71 33.18
N GLU A 298 0.53 -19.24 32.31
CA GLU A 298 0.25 -20.39 31.46
C GLU A 298 1.36 -21.40 31.71
N SER A 299 1.03 -22.67 31.93
CA SER A 299 2.01 -23.66 32.40
C SER A 299 1.71 -25.07 31.87
N THR A 300 2.77 -25.86 31.70
CA THR A 300 2.71 -27.28 31.31
C THR A 300 2.24 -28.16 32.45
N GLY A 301 0.96 -28.03 32.79
CA GLY A 301 0.35 -28.72 33.92
C GLY A 301 0.49 -27.94 35.24
N VAL A 302 -0.52 -28.07 36.08
CA VAL A 302 -0.56 -27.52 37.43
C VAL A 302 -1.02 -28.62 38.38
N ASP A 303 -0.30 -28.83 39.48
CA ASP A 303 -0.58 -29.89 40.46
C ASP A 303 -1.07 -29.36 41.82
N LYS A 304 -1.04 -28.04 41.99
CA LYS A 304 -1.58 -27.35 43.16
C LYS A 304 -1.83 -25.89 42.87
N VAL A 305 -2.68 -25.30 43.69
CA VAL A 305 -2.87 -23.85 43.80
C VAL A 305 -2.61 -23.46 45.24
N TYR A 306 -1.79 -22.44 45.48
CA TYR A 306 -1.58 -21.94 46.84
C TYR A 306 -1.50 -20.42 46.89
N ALA A 307 -1.69 -19.89 48.09
CA ALA A 307 -1.36 -18.51 48.40
C ALA A 307 -0.68 -18.40 49.77
N VAL A 308 0.17 -17.38 49.92
CA VAL A 308 0.78 -17.01 51.20
C VAL A 308 0.00 -15.85 51.81
N ILE A 309 -0.36 -15.99 53.08
CA ILE A 309 -1.09 -15.01 53.87
C ILE A 309 -0.22 -14.52 55.01
N THR A 310 -0.04 -13.20 55.08
CA THR A 310 0.69 -12.52 56.14
C THR A 310 -0.25 -11.58 56.90
N SER A 311 -0.04 -11.42 58.20
CA SER A 311 -0.79 -10.47 59.02
C SER A 311 0.11 -9.95 60.15
N ASN A 312 -0.14 -8.72 60.58
CA ASN A 312 0.42 -8.13 61.80
C ASN A 312 -0.45 -8.42 63.05
N GLY A 313 -1.56 -9.13 62.86
CA GLY A 313 -2.45 -9.66 63.89
C GLY A 313 -2.60 -11.19 63.81
N THR A 314 -3.61 -11.73 64.49
CA THR A 314 -3.92 -13.18 64.45
C THR A 314 -4.94 -13.47 63.35
N ILE A 315 -4.58 -14.36 62.42
CA ILE A 315 -5.44 -14.81 61.32
C ILE A 315 -6.54 -15.74 61.87
N ASP A 316 -7.79 -15.55 61.42
CA ASP A 316 -8.86 -16.51 61.64
C ASP A 316 -8.87 -17.55 60.50
N TRP A 317 -8.11 -18.63 60.66
CA TRP A 317 -7.99 -19.68 59.66
C TRP A 317 -9.32 -20.40 59.36
N ALA A 318 -10.33 -20.32 60.25
CA ALA A 318 -11.65 -20.88 60.00
C ALA A 318 -12.50 -20.02 59.05
N SER A 319 -12.10 -18.76 58.83
CA SER A 319 -12.78 -17.82 57.92
C SER A 319 -12.42 -18.01 56.43
N VAL A 320 -11.44 -18.87 56.11
CA VAL A 320 -10.91 -19.02 54.75
C VAL A 320 -11.99 -19.50 53.78
N VAL A 321 -12.22 -18.75 52.71
CA VAL A 321 -13.06 -19.13 51.58
C VAL A 321 -12.19 -19.31 50.35
N PHE A 322 -12.01 -20.55 49.91
CA PHE A 322 -11.21 -20.90 48.74
C PHE A 322 -12.10 -21.49 47.65
N ARG A 323 -12.15 -20.84 46.49
CA ARG A 323 -12.94 -21.27 45.33
C ARG A 323 -12.10 -21.35 44.07
N ILE A 324 -12.42 -22.33 43.23
CA ILE A 324 -11.91 -22.47 41.86
C ILE A 324 -13.12 -22.53 40.92
N ASN A 325 -13.15 -21.68 39.89
CA ASN A 325 -14.28 -21.51 38.97
C ASN A 325 -15.61 -21.35 39.72
N ASN A 326 -15.61 -20.45 40.72
CA ASN A 326 -16.72 -20.17 41.64
C ASN A 326 -17.20 -21.34 42.52
N SER A 327 -16.57 -22.51 42.44
CA SER A 327 -16.91 -23.67 43.26
C SER A 327 -15.97 -23.77 44.46
N ALA A 328 -16.51 -23.97 45.66
CA ALA A 328 -15.70 -24.17 46.87
C ALA A 328 -14.87 -25.45 46.75
N VAL A 329 -13.59 -25.39 47.14
CA VAL A 329 -12.66 -26.52 47.10
C VAL A 329 -12.15 -26.88 48.50
N SER A 330 -11.70 -28.12 48.69
CA SER A 330 -10.96 -28.50 49.89
C SER A 330 -9.58 -27.86 49.91
N PHE A 331 -9.01 -27.59 51.08
CA PHE A 331 -7.67 -27.01 51.19
C PHE A 331 -7.00 -27.45 52.48
N THR A 332 -5.69 -27.28 52.54
CA THR A 332 -4.87 -27.44 53.74
C THR A 332 -4.26 -26.10 54.12
N VAL A 333 -4.20 -25.84 55.43
CA VAL A 333 -3.54 -24.66 55.99
C VAL A 333 -2.25 -25.11 56.67
N ASP A 334 -1.14 -24.46 56.34
CA ASP A 334 0.08 -24.51 57.14
C ASP A 334 0.21 -23.16 57.86
N GLU A 335 -0.19 -23.12 59.13
CA GLU A 335 -0.21 -21.88 59.92
C GLU A 335 1.22 -21.34 60.17
N ALA A 336 2.22 -22.23 60.25
CA ALA A 336 3.60 -21.83 60.49
C ALA A 336 4.22 -21.18 59.25
N ALA A 337 3.87 -21.68 58.06
CA ALA A 337 4.28 -21.08 56.78
C ALA A 337 3.31 -19.98 56.29
N GLY A 338 2.15 -19.81 56.93
CA GLY A 338 1.11 -18.89 56.50
C GLY A 338 0.49 -19.25 55.15
N THR A 339 0.42 -20.54 54.78
CA THR A 339 -0.02 -20.94 53.43
C THR A 339 -1.37 -21.64 53.42
N VAL A 340 -2.17 -21.32 52.39
CA VAL A 340 -3.41 -22.05 52.07
C VAL A 340 -3.19 -22.73 50.73
N THR A 341 -3.29 -24.06 50.70
CA THR A 341 -3.00 -24.88 49.51
C THR A 341 -4.16 -25.80 49.15
N HIS A 342 -4.54 -25.80 47.88
CA HIS A 342 -5.37 -26.84 47.26
C HIS A 342 -4.49 -27.69 46.34
N ALA A 343 -4.18 -28.93 46.75
CA ALA A 343 -3.41 -29.87 45.95
C ALA A 343 -4.33 -30.73 45.08
N ARG A 344 -4.14 -30.66 43.76
CA ARG A 344 -4.91 -31.40 42.75
C ARG A 344 -4.20 -31.29 41.40
N SER A 345 -4.20 -32.38 40.61
CA SER A 345 -3.87 -32.30 39.19
C SER A 345 -4.96 -31.57 38.39
N PHE A 346 -4.62 -30.43 37.82
CA PHE A 346 -5.47 -29.65 36.93
C PHE A 346 -5.30 -30.18 35.51
N THR A 347 -6.42 -30.55 34.88
CA THR A 347 -6.44 -30.91 33.46
C THR A 347 -6.35 -29.67 32.60
N ASP A 348 -6.13 -29.85 31.30
CA ASP A 348 -6.09 -28.76 30.33
C ASP A 348 -7.33 -27.87 30.43
N GLY A 349 -7.12 -26.57 30.61
CA GLY A 349 -8.19 -25.59 30.74
C GLY A 349 -7.76 -24.30 31.44
N SER A 350 -8.67 -23.33 31.43
CA SER A 350 -8.54 -22.07 32.15
C SER A 350 -9.24 -22.15 33.52
N TYR A 351 -8.56 -21.65 34.55
CA TYR A 351 -9.02 -21.67 35.92
C TYR A 351 -8.99 -20.28 36.53
N ASN A 352 -10.08 -19.90 37.20
CA ASN A 352 -10.17 -18.70 38.02
C ASN A 352 -10.19 -19.10 39.50
N VAL A 353 -9.35 -18.45 40.29
CA VAL A 353 -9.18 -18.71 41.71
C VAL A 353 -9.64 -17.50 42.51
N TYR A 354 -10.38 -17.75 43.58
CA TYR A 354 -10.79 -16.76 44.56
C TYR A 354 -10.42 -17.24 45.97
N LEU A 355 -9.77 -16.37 46.73
CA LEU A 355 -9.42 -16.59 48.12
C LEU A 355 -9.86 -15.39 48.97
N GLU A 356 -10.60 -15.65 50.04
CA GLU A 356 -10.91 -14.69 51.10
C GLU A 356 -10.38 -15.24 52.43
N VAL A 357 -9.80 -14.37 53.26
CA VAL A 357 -9.40 -14.69 54.64
C VAL A 357 -9.62 -13.47 55.53
N LYS A 358 -9.94 -13.71 56.81
CA LYS A 358 -10.12 -12.67 57.82
C LYS A 358 -9.11 -12.82 58.96
N ASP A 359 -8.84 -11.73 59.64
CA ASP A 359 -8.24 -11.79 60.97
C ASP A 359 -9.30 -12.02 62.05
N THR A 360 -8.84 -12.24 63.29
CA THR A 360 -9.71 -12.39 64.47
C THR A 360 -10.45 -11.11 64.87
N ALA A 361 -10.06 -9.94 64.36
CA ALA A 361 -10.77 -8.68 64.52
C ALA A 361 -11.92 -8.51 63.50
N GLY A 362 -12.02 -9.42 62.52
CA GLY A 362 -13.06 -9.46 61.49
C GLY A 362 -12.69 -8.70 60.21
N ASN A 363 -11.48 -8.17 60.07
CA ASN A 363 -11.04 -7.52 58.84
C ASN A 363 -10.77 -8.58 57.77
N ALA A 364 -11.33 -8.39 56.58
CA ALA A 364 -11.22 -9.34 55.48
C ALA A 364 -10.28 -8.82 54.39
N CYS A 365 -9.55 -9.74 53.75
CA CYS A 365 -8.91 -9.49 52.47
C CYS A 365 -9.31 -10.56 51.46
N THR A 366 -9.34 -10.17 50.19
CA THR A 366 -9.72 -11.04 49.07
C THR A 366 -8.73 -10.93 47.94
N ARG A 367 -8.42 -12.05 47.29
CA ARG A 367 -7.62 -12.08 46.07
C ARG A 367 -8.25 -12.99 45.02
N THR A 368 -8.30 -12.50 43.79
CA THR A 368 -8.65 -13.29 42.62
C THR A 368 -7.48 -13.34 41.66
N TRP A 369 -7.19 -14.53 41.11
CA TRP A 369 -6.22 -14.69 40.04
C TRP A 369 -6.65 -15.79 39.08
N SER A 370 -6.00 -15.87 37.93
CA SER A 370 -6.30 -16.88 36.91
C SER A 370 -5.04 -17.55 36.41
N PHE A 371 -5.19 -18.75 35.85
CA PHE A 371 -4.11 -19.44 35.15
C PHE A 371 -4.67 -20.38 34.08
N ILE A 372 -3.82 -20.75 33.13
CA ILE A 372 -4.07 -21.82 32.16
C ILE A 372 -3.14 -22.98 32.48
N SER A 373 -3.72 -24.16 32.66
CA SER A 373 -2.97 -25.41 32.65
C SER A 373 -3.13 -26.00 31.26
N ASP A 374 -2.03 -26.28 30.57
CA ASP A 374 -2.08 -26.90 29.25
C ASP A 374 -0.89 -27.83 28.99
N THR A 375 -1.22 -29.12 28.83
CA THR A 375 -0.29 -30.21 28.57
C THR A 375 -0.48 -30.82 27.19
N SER A 376 -1.46 -30.33 26.42
CA SER A 376 -1.78 -30.86 25.09
C SER A 376 -1.07 -30.05 24.01
N PRO A 377 -0.60 -30.71 22.93
CA PRO A 377 -0.17 -29.99 21.74
C PRO A 377 -1.36 -29.42 20.96
N PRO A 378 -1.11 -28.54 19.97
CA PRO A 378 -2.16 -27.99 19.12
C PRO A 378 -3.05 -29.08 18.54
N ALA A 379 -4.37 -28.85 18.56
CA ALA A 379 -5.35 -29.77 18.01
C ALA A 379 -5.60 -29.46 16.53
N LEU A 380 -5.66 -30.50 15.70
CA LEU A 380 -6.12 -30.40 14.32
C LEU A 380 -7.65 -30.42 14.29
N THR A 381 -8.24 -29.26 14.09
CA THR A 381 -9.69 -29.06 14.14
C THR A 381 -10.34 -29.21 12.77
N TYR A 382 -9.60 -28.87 11.71
CA TYR A 382 -10.10 -28.98 10.33
C TYR A 382 -8.99 -29.35 9.36
N LEU A 383 -9.31 -30.27 8.43
CA LEU A 383 -8.49 -30.64 7.28
C LEU A 383 -9.42 -30.72 6.07
N HIS A 384 -9.22 -29.83 5.10
CA HIS A 384 -10.08 -29.67 3.93
C HIS A 384 -9.29 -29.83 2.64
N ASP A 385 -10.02 -30.20 1.57
CA ASP A 385 -9.50 -30.56 0.24
C ASP A 385 -8.53 -31.76 0.22
N PHE A 386 -8.32 -32.39 1.38
CA PHE A 386 -7.42 -33.52 1.55
C PHE A 386 -7.96 -34.52 2.59
N THR A 387 -7.74 -35.81 2.35
CA THR A 387 -8.06 -36.90 3.29
C THR A 387 -7.01 -38.00 3.21
N GLU A 388 -6.92 -38.83 4.26
CA GLU A 388 -6.04 -40.01 4.27
C GLU A 388 -6.34 -40.96 3.10
N ASN A 389 -5.30 -41.47 2.46
CA ASN A 389 -5.33 -42.34 1.29
C ASN A 389 -6.02 -41.74 0.05
N MET A 390 -6.15 -40.41 -0.02
CA MET A 390 -6.74 -39.75 -1.19
C MET A 390 -5.93 -40.03 -2.46
N VAL A 391 -6.63 -40.16 -3.59
CA VAL A 391 -6.01 -40.27 -4.92
C VAL A 391 -6.25 -38.96 -5.65
N ILE A 392 -5.17 -38.22 -5.94
CA ILE A 392 -5.20 -36.90 -6.57
C ILE A 392 -5.03 -37.08 -8.08
N THR A 393 -6.10 -36.93 -8.84
CA THR A 393 -6.12 -37.22 -10.28
C THR A 393 -5.91 -36.01 -11.19
N ASP A 394 -6.02 -34.80 -10.65
CA ASP A 394 -5.85 -33.54 -11.38
C ASP A 394 -4.43 -32.94 -11.23
N ALA A 395 -3.51 -33.69 -10.61
CA ALA A 395 -2.12 -33.32 -10.35
C ALA A 395 -1.92 -32.14 -9.39
N VAL A 396 -2.94 -31.72 -8.63
CA VAL A 396 -2.82 -30.58 -7.70
C VAL A 396 -3.16 -31.01 -6.27
N LEU A 397 -2.15 -31.00 -5.40
CA LEU A 397 -2.35 -31.14 -3.96
C LEU A 397 -2.88 -29.83 -3.40
N LYS A 398 -4.13 -29.86 -2.91
CA LYS A 398 -4.76 -28.77 -2.16
C LYS A 398 -4.96 -29.21 -0.72
N VAL A 399 -4.48 -28.41 0.21
CA VAL A 399 -4.59 -28.71 1.64
C VAL A 399 -4.91 -27.41 2.37
N ARG A 400 -5.99 -27.43 3.15
CA ARG A 400 -6.31 -26.37 4.11
C ARG A 400 -6.43 -26.97 5.50
N ILE A 401 -5.67 -26.43 6.44
CA ILE A 401 -5.55 -26.90 7.81
C ILE A 401 -5.98 -25.79 8.77
N PHE A 402 -6.77 -26.16 9.79
CA PHE A 402 -7.09 -25.30 10.92
C PHE A 402 -6.65 -25.97 12.22
N LEU A 403 -5.84 -25.24 12.99
CA LEU A 403 -5.33 -25.66 14.30
C LEU A 403 -5.95 -24.79 15.40
N THR A 404 -6.22 -25.40 16.55
CA THR A 404 -6.69 -24.69 17.76
C THR A 404 -5.97 -25.20 18.99
N ASP A 405 -5.75 -24.32 19.97
CA ASP A 405 -5.03 -24.60 21.19
C ASP A 405 -5.58 -23.74 22.36
N LEU A 406 -5.29 -24.08 23.62
CA LEU A 406 -5.60 -23.25 24.77
C LEU A 406 -4.61 -22.09 24.95
N VAL A 407 -3.37 -22.28 24.51
CA VAL A 407 -2.31 -21.28 24.52
C VAL A 407 -1.91 -20.87 23.10
N ASP A 408 -1.00 -19.92 22.96
CA ASP A 408 -0.62 -19.45 21.63
C ASP A 408 0.10 -20.55 20.83
N ILE A 409 -0.34 -20.78 19.61
CA ILE A 409 0.34 -21.64 18.64
C ILE A 409 1.55 -20.88 18.11
N LYS A 410 2.72 -21.53 17.99
CA LYS A 410 3.91 -20.91 17.40
C LYS A 410 3.78 -20.82 15.88
N ASN A 411 4.40 -19.78 15.31
CA ASN A 411 4.57 -19.63 13.85
C ASN A 411 5.75 -20.49 13.36
N ASN A 412 5.75 -21.77 13.69
CA ASN A 412 6.74 -22.75 13.26
C ASN A 412 6.08 -24.04 12.75
N ALA A 413 4.78 -24.00 12.46
CA ALA A 413 4.12 -25.12 11.84
C ALA A 413 4.71 -25.37 10.45
N VAL A 414 5.08 -26.62 10.16
CA VAL A 414 5.70 -27.00 8.89
C VAL A 414 4.92 -28.12 8.25
N LEU A 415 4.57 -27.95 6.98
CA LEU A 415 4.01 -29.01 6.13
C LEU A 415 5.14 -29.62 5.29
N LEU A 416 5.28 -30.94 5.33
CA LEU A 416 6.33 -31.70 4.66
C LEU A 416 5.70 -32.67 3.65
N LEU A 417 6.26 -32.76 2.45
CA LEU A 417 5.94 -33.78 1.46
C LEU A 417 7.14 -34.71 1.30
N ASN A 418 6.97 -36.00 1.63
CA ASN A 418 8.06 -36.99 1.67
C ASN A 418 9.30 -36.50 2.47
N GLY A 419 9.06 -35.78 3.57
CA GLY A 419 10.11 -35.20 4.42
C GLY A 419 10.70 -33.87 3.90
N THR A 420 10.25 -33.35 2.76
CA THR A 420 10.70 -32.06 2.21
C THR A 420 9.71 -30.94 2.56
N PRO A 421 10.15 -29.79 3.12
CA PRO A 421 9.26 -28.67 3.44
C PRO A 421 8.53 -28.10 2.22
N LEU A 422 7.22 -27.91 2.38
CA LEU A 422 6.37 -27.21 1.44
C LEU A 422 6.27 -25.72 1.83
N ALA A 423 6.21 -24.84 0.83
CA ALA A 423 5.99 -23.41 1.03
C ALA A 423 4.50 -23.11 1.31
N ALA A 424 3.98 -23.65 2.41
CA ALA A 424 2.61 -23.41 2.83
C ALA A 424 2.44 -22.00 3.42
N GLN A 425 1.27 -21.40 3.18
CA GLN A 425 0.91 -20.10 3.73
C GLN A 425 0.36 -20.29 5.14
N PHE A 426 1.15 -19.92 6.15
CA PHE A 426 0.73 -19.88 7.54
C PHE A 426 0.12 -18.51 7.89
N SER A 427 -1.01 -18.49 8.59
CA SER A 427 -1.61 -17.25 9.08
C SER A 427 -2.39 -17.45 10.39
N TYR A 428 -2.50 -16.37 11.17
CA TYR A 428 -3.41 -16.29 12.31
C TYR A 428 -4.71 -15.59 11.89
N PRO A 429 -5.86 -15.88 12.54
CA PRO A 429 -7.09 -15.13 12.28
C PRO A 429 -6.91 -13.64 12.58
N GLY A 430 -7.42 -12.81 11.68
CA GLY A 430 -7.26 -11.37 11.71
C GLY A 430 -7.97 -10.67 10.57
N TYR A 431 -7.84 -9.35 10.52
CA TYR A 431 -8.39 -8.53 9.46
C TYR A 431 -7.37 -7.48 9.02
N THR A 432 -7.46 -7.04 7.77
CA THR A 432 -6.67 -5.92 7.26
C THR A 432 -7.35 -4.61 7.66
N ASP A 433 -6.64 -3.75 8.38
CA ASP A 433 -7.11 -2.40 8.67
C ASP A 433 -7.21 -1.61 7.37
N SER A 434 -8.41 -1.10 7.06
CA SER A 434 -8.68 -0.37 5.81
C SER A 434 -7.93 0.95 5.68
N TYR A 435 -7.45 1.53 6.79
CA TYR A 435 -6.74 2.80 6.81
C TYR A 435 -5.23 2.62 6.67
N THR A 436 -4.65 1.61 7.33
CA THR A 436 -3.19 1.39 7.33
C THR A 436 -2.75 0.31 6.34
N GLY A 437 -3.64 -0.57 5.90
CA GLY A 437 -3.31 -1.76 5.12
C GLY A 437 -2.62 -2.85 5.93
N GLU A 438 -2.45 -2.68 7.24
CA GLU A 438 -1.78 -3.65 8.12
C GLU A 438 -2.74 -4.78 8.50
N TYR A 439 -2.22 -6.02 8.58
CA TYR A 439 -2.99 -7.16 9.04
C TYR A 439 -2.93 -7.28 10.57
N ILE A 440 -4.07 -7.07 11.22
CA ILE A 440 -4.20 -7.11 12.68
C ILE A 440 -4.62 -8.52 13.10
N ILE A 441 -3.75 -9.20 13.86
CA ILE A 441 -4.02 -10.53 14.43
C ILE A 441 -5.00 -10.39 15.59
N THR A 442 -6.08 -11.17 15.56
CA THR A 442 -7.13 -11.17 16.60
C THR A 442 -6.89 -12.22 17.68
N LYS A 443 -6.30 -13.37 17.33
CA LYS A 443 -5.97 -14.47 18.26
C LYS A 443 -4.78 -15.27 17.74
N LYS A 444 -4.00 -15.86 18.65
CA LYS A 444 -2.88 -16.78 18.33
C LYS A 444 -3.11 -18.21 18.81
N THR A 445 -4.19 -18.46 19.54
CA THR A 445 -4.68 -19.80 19.92
C THR A 445 -5.33 -20.56 18.76
N GLU A 446 -5.36 -19.96 17.57
CA GLU A 446 -5.97 -20.47 16.34
C GLU A 446 -5.01 -20.17 15.18
N ALA A 447 -4.81 -21.11 14.27
CA ALA A 447 -3.91 -20.91 13.12
C ALA A 447 -4.42 -21.64 11.86
N TYR A 448 -4.14 -21.04 10.70
CA TYR A 448 -4.45 -21.59 9.38
C TYR A 448 -3.17 -21.90 8.63
N LEU A 449 -3.17 -23.02 7.90
CA LEU A 449 -2.11 -23.38 6.99
C LEU A 449 -2.73 -23.86 5.67
N ASP A 450 -2.46 -23.12 4.59
CA ASP A 450 -2.96 -23.39 3.24
C ASP A 450 -1.81 -23.74 2.30
N TYR A 451 -1.99 -24.77 1.48
CA TYR A 451 -1.04 -25.16 0.44
C TYR A 451 -1.75 -25.59 -0.83
N GLU A 452 -1.24 -25.12 -1.97
CA GLU A 452 -1.61 -25.58 -3.31
C GLU A 452 -0.33 -25.79 -4.13
N GLY A 453 -0.14 -26.99 -4.68
CA GLY A 453 1.03 -27.30 -5.48
C GLY A 453 0.90 -28.59 -6.29
N ALA A 454 1.79 -28.78 -7.25
CA ALA A 454 1.74 -29.92 -8.15
C ALA A 454 2.25 -31.22 -7.49
N VAL A 455 1.58 -32.34 -7.80
CA VAL A 455 2.01 -33.69 -7.43
C VAL A 455 2.03 -34.59 -8.67
N MET A 456 3.02 -35.46 -8.76
CA MET A 456 3.22 -36.39 -9.88
C MET A 456 2.71 -37.79 -9.53
N ASN A 457 2.84 -38.76 -10.42
CA ASN A 457 2.55 -40.16 -10.14
C ASN A 457 3.55 -40.73 -9.15
N ASP A 458 3.16 -40.77 -7.89
CA ASP A 458 3.91 -41.40 -6.82
C ASP A 458 3.01 -41.62 -5.59
N SER A 459 3.50 -42.43 -4.65
CA SER A 459 2.98 -42.48 -3.30
C SER A 459 3.66 -41.41 -2.45
N TYR A 460 2.86 -40.58 -1.79
CA TYR A 460 3.34 -39.48 -0.96
C TYR A 460 2.96 -39.67 0.51
N THR A 461 3.84 -39.24 1.39
CA THR A 461 3.57 -38.98 2.81
C THR A 461 3.52 -37.48 3.03
N LEU A 462 2.38 -36.98 3.51
CA LEU A 462 2.20 -35.61 3.95
C LEU A 462 2.32 -35.56 5.47
N SER A 463 3.20 -34.71 6.00
CA SER A 463 3.38 -34.56 7.45
C SER A 463 3.18 -33.11 7.87
N LEU A 464 2.35 -32.87 8.88
CA LEU A 464 2.21 -31.57 9.52
C LEU A 464 2.89 -31.63 10.89
N PHE A 465 3.82 -30.72 11.17
CA PHE A 465 4.33 -30.47 12.52
C PHE A 465 3.71 -29.16 13.05
N ALA A 466 3.29 -29.14 14.31
CA ALA A 466 2.92 -27.91 15.02
C ALA A 466 3.31 -27.97 16.50
N GLU A 467 3.54 -26.81 17.09
CA GLU A 467 3.98 -26.62 18.47
C GLU A 467 3.29 -25.38 19.06
N ASP A 468 2.94 -25.44 20.34
CA ASP A 468 2.44 -24.30 21.09
C ASP A 468 3.56 -23.48 21.75
N LYS A 469 3.24 -22.39 22.46
CA LYS A 469 4.25 -21.56 23.13
C LYS A 469 4.88 -22.22 24.36
N LEU A 470 4.23 -23.25 24.92
CA LEU A 470 4.68 -24.01 26.09
C LEU A 470 5.61 -25.19 25.71
N GLY A 471 5.74 -25.48 24.42
CA GLY A 471 6.58 -26.55 23.88
C GLY A 471 5.85 -27.88 23.66
N ASN A 472 4.52 -27.92 23.83
CA ASN A 472 3.74 -29.10 23.48
C ASN A 472 3.67 -29.19 21.95
N GLN A 473 4.14 -30.31 21.40
CA GLN A 473 4.28 -30.49 19.95
C GLN A 473 3.62 -31.78 19.45
N LYS A 474 3.17 -31.77 18.20
CA LYS A 474 2.59 -32.93 17.53
C LYS A 474 2.93 -32.95 16.05
N THR A 475 3.13 -34.16 15.54
CA THR A 475 3.22 -34.42 14.11
C THR A 475 2.06 -35.30 13.66
N TRP A 476 1.30 -34.84 12.68
CA TRP A 476 0.32 -35.64 11.96
C TRP A 476 0.95 -36.16 10.67
N ASN A 477 0.64 -37.39 10.31
CA ASN A 477 1.12 -38.01 9.08
C ASN A 477 -0.07 -38.57 8.32
N TRP A 478 -0.08 -38.33 7.02
CA TRP A 478 -1.03 -38.87 6.09
C TRP A 478 -0.34 -39.47 4.87
N THR A 479 -0.98 -40.44 4.26
CA THR A 479 -0.54 -40.97 2.96
C THR A 479 -1.55 -40.64 1.87
N PHE A 480 -1.07 -40.40 0.64
CA PHE A 480 -1.93 -40.19 -0.53
C PHE A 480 -1.18 -40.60 -1.80
N ILE A 481 -1.93 -40.77 -2.90
CA ILE A 481 -1.38 -41.16 -4.20
C ILE A 481 -1.62 -40.01 -5.19
N GLY A 482 -0.56 -39.54 -5.84
CA GLY A 482 -0.72 -38.75 -7.06
C GLY A 482 -0.97 -39.67 -8.24
N ALA A 483 -2.01 -39.40 -9.03
CA ALA A 483 -2.46 -40.19 -10.16
C ALA A 483 -2.82 -39.28 -11.35
N SER A 484 -1.83 -38.53 -11.83
CA SER A 484 -1.88 -37.63 -12.97
C SER A 484 -1.66 -38.38 -14.30
N PRO A 485 -2.59 -38.28 -15.28
CA PRO A 485 -2.40 -38.87 -16.59
C PRO A 485 -1.34 -38.08 -17.42
N PRO A 486 -0.86 -38.62 -18.56
CA PRO A 486 0.05 -37.90 -19.44
C PRO A 486 -0.52 -36.56 -19.91
N VAL A 487 0.33 -35.55 -20.11
CA VAL A 487 -0.08 -34.24 -20.65
C VAL A 487 0.13 -34.21 -22.16
N ILE A 488 -0.88 -33.74 -22.90
CA ILE A 488 -0.81 -33.42 -24.33
C ILE A 488 -0.74 -31.90 -24.49
N ALA A 489 0.23 -31.39 -25.25
CA ALA A 489 0.41 -29.96 -25.50
C ALA A 489 1.06 -29.68 -26.88
N GLY A 490 1.04 -28.43 -27.33
CA GLY A 490 1.72 -28.01 -28.56
C GLY A 490 1.04 -28.53 -29.82
N GLU A 491 -0.29 -28.56 -29.81
CA GLU A 491 -1.13 -29.04 -30.91
C GLU A 491 -0.96 -28.16 -32.14
N THR A 492 -0.70 -28.79 -33.29
CA THR A 492 -0.57 -28.12 -34.59
C THR A 492 -1.22 -28.99 -35.67
N PRO A 493 -1.78 -28.40 -36.74
CA PRO A 493 -2.20 -27.00 -36.81
C PRO A 493 -3.44 -26.75 -35.94
N ILE A 494 -3.56 -25.53 -35.42
CA ILE A 494 -4.77 -25.00 -34.74
C ILE A 494 -5.28 -23.74 -35.47
N LEU A 495 -4.99 -23.64 -36.77
CA LEU A 495 -5.21 -22.45 -37.58
C LEU A 495 -6.47 -22.56 -38.45
N TYR A 496 -7.15 -21.43 -38.63
CA TYR A 496 -8.25 -21.30 -39.56
C TYR A 496 -7.68 -20.76 -40.88
N GLY A 497 -7.36 -21.66 -41.81
CA GLY A 497 -6.74 -21.31 -43.08
C GLY A 497 -5.33 -21.87 -43.23
N VAL A 498 -5.20 -23.18 -43.11
CA VAL A 498 -3.97 -23.87 -43.50
C VAL A 498 -3.91 -23.92 -45.03
N SER A 499 -2.91 -23.26 -45.62
CA SER A 499 -2.75 -23.06 -47.07
C SER A 499 -2.31 -24.30 -47.84
N THR A 500 -2.03 -25.40 -47.13
CA THR A 500 -1.77 -26.72 -47.71
C THR A 500 -2.93 -27.65 -47.39
N MET A 501 -3.27 -28.48 -48.37
CA MET A 501 -4.31 -29.52 -48.24
C MET A 501 -3.78 -30.80 -47.58
N THR A 502 -2.49 -30.89 -47.31
CA THR A 502 -1.84 -32.03 -46.62
C THR A 502 -1.03 -31.52 -45.41
N PRO A 503 -1.64 -30.84 -44.45
CA PRO A 503 -0.90 -30.31 -43.31
C PRO A 503 -0.48 -31.41 -42.36
N THR A 504 0.76 -31.34 -41.85
CA THR A 504 1.21 -32.21 -40.78
C THR A 504 0.50 -31.86 -39.48
N VAL A 505 -0.28 -32.80 -38.96
CA VAL A 505 -0.91 -32.74 -37.65
C VAL A 505 0.10 -33.23 -36.62
N SER A 506 0.30 -32.53 -35.51
CA SER A 506 1.28 -32.90 -34.48
C SER A 506 0.89 -32.41 -33.08
N ALA A 507 1.36 -33.10 -32.05
CA ALA A 507 1.33 -32.66 -30.65
C ALA A 507 2.51 -33.28 -29.88
N PHE A 508 2.76 -32.80 -28.66
CA PHE A 508 3.75 -33.35 -27.74
C PHE A 508 3.06 -34.02 -26.55
N VAL A 509 3.58 -35.17 -26.13
CA VAL A 509 3.10 -35.95 -24.99
C VAL A 509 4.21 -36.11 -23.96
N LYS A 510 3.88 -35.85 -22.70
CA LYS A 510 4.80 -36.04 -21.58
C LYS A 510 4.10 -36.74 -20.42
N GLY A 511 4.70 -37.82 -19.91
CA GLY A 511 4.25 -38.50 -18.70
C GLY A 511 4.45 -37.64 -17.45
N GLN A 512 3.56 -37.77 -16.47
CA GLN A 512 3.59 -37.02 -15.20
C GLN A 512 4.06 -37.93 -14.06
N GLY A 513 5.27 -38.49 -14.18
CA GLY A 513 5.86 -39.45 -13.23
C GLY A 513 5.89 -40.87 -13.78
N ALA A 514 4.76 -41.39 -14.26
CA ALA A 514 4.72 -42.65 -15.00
C ALA A 514 5.17 -42.45 -16.45
N ALA A 515 5.85 -43.45 -17.02
CA ALA A 515 6.23 -43.43 -18.43
C ALA A 515 4.99 -43.48 -19.33
N VAL A 516 5.07 -42.80 -20.47
CA VAL A 516 4.01 -42.83 -21.49
C VAL A 516 3.96 -44.23 -22.08
N ASN A 517 2.77 -44.83 -22.15
CA ASN A 517 2.56 -46.07 -22.90
C ASN A 517 2.41 -45.71 -24.39
N TRP A 518 3.51 -45.78 -25.14
CA TRP A 518 3.53 -45.42 -26.56
C TRP A 518 2.63 -46.31 -27.43
N GLU A 519 2.38 -47.56 -27.02
CA GLU A 519 1.46 -48.47 -27.73
C GLU A 519 -0.02 -48.10 -27.54
N SER A 520 -0.34 -47.26 -26.54
CA SER A 520 -1.71 -46.81 -26.26
C SER A 520 -2.18 -45.65 -27.14
N ILE A 521 -1.29 -45.08 -27.96
CA ILE A 521 -1.57 -43.86 -28.72
C ILE A 521 -2.61 -44.14 -29.80
N VAL A 522 -3.70 -43.39 -29.76
CA VAL A 522 -4.73 -43.37 -30.80
C VAL A 522 -4.86 -41.95 -31.33
N LEU A 523 -4.40 -41.73 -32.57
CA LEU A 523 -4.61 -40.50 -33.32
C LEU A 523 -5.70 -40.72 -34.37
N THR A 524 -6.73 -39.88 -34.34
CA THR A 524 -7.78 -39.87 -35.37
C THR A 524 -7.85 -38.52 -36.07
N LEU A 525 -8.11 -38.56 -37.38
CA LEU A 525 -8.42 -37.39 -38.20
C LEU A 525 -9.80 -37.58 -38.80
N ASN A 526 -10.72 -36.65 -38.52
CA ASN A 526 -12.13 -36.72 -38.92
C ASN A 526 -12.85 -38.01 -38.48
N GLY A 527 -12.48 -38.52 -37.31
CA GLY A 527 -13.04 -39.77 -36.75
C GLY A 527 -12.39 -41.05 -37.30
N THR A 528 -11.54 -40.95 -38.32
CA THR A 528 -10.78 -42.10 -38.86
C THR A 528 -9.45 -42.22 -38.14
N THR A 529 -9.11 -43.40 -37.63
CA THR A 529 -7.78 -43.65 -37.03
C THR A 529 -6.71 -43.61 -38.11
N VAL A 530 -5.63 -42.87 -37.85
CA VAL A 530 -4.50 -42.70 -38.78
C VAL A 530 -3.23 -43.31 -38.19
N LEU A 531 -2.39 -43.86 -39.07
CA LEU A 531 -1.05 -44.29 -38.67
C LEU A 531 -0.19 -43.06 -38.45
N HIS A 532 0.31 -42.89 -37.22
CA HIS A 532 1.14 -41.76 -36.83
C HIS A 532 2.61 -42.18 -36.77
N GLU A 533 3.48 -41.19 -36.77
CA GLU A 533 4.88 -41.30 -36.39
C GLU A 533 5.05 -40.63 -35.01
N ASP A 534 6.04 -41.10 -34.26
CA ASP A 534 6.38 -40.55 -32.95
C ASP A 534 7.90 -40.51 -32.73
N ASP A 535 8.31 -39.60 -31.86
CA ASP A 535 9.68 -39.46 -31.37
C ASP A 535 9.61 -39.47 -29.85
N THR A 536 9.92 -40.62 -29.27
CA THR A 536 9.86 -40.86 -27.82
C THR A 536 10.86 -40.00 -27.02
N ALA A 537 11.90 -39.44 -27.67
CA ALA A 537 12.89 -38.59 -27.00
C ALA A 537 12.38 -37.15 -26.81
N THR A 538 11.70 -36.61 -27.81
CA THR A 538 11.10 -35.26 -27.73
C THR A 538 9.65 -35.29 -27.26
N GLY A 539 9.02 -36.47 -27.28
CA GLY A 539 7.61 -36.68 -26.98
C GLY A 539 6.68 -36.30 -28.11
N ARG A 540 7.18 -36.05 -29.31
CA ARG A 540 6.39 -35.56 -30.45
C ARG A 540 5.64 -36.72 -31.11
N ILE A 541 4.37 -36.49 -31.44
CA ILE A 541 3.53 -37.38 -32.26
C ILE A 541 3.10 -36.57 -33.48
N TRP A 542 3.13 -37.14 -34.68
CA TRP A 542 2.67 -36.46 -35.90
C TRP A 542 2.11 -37.39 -36.97
N TYR A 543 1.34 -36.82 -37.89
CA TYR A 543 0.80 -37.48 -39.07
C TYR A 543 0.66 -36.47 -40.22
N THR A 544 1.10 -36.85 -41.42
CA THR A 544 0.90 -36.04 -42.63
C THR A 544 -0.04 -36.78 -43.59
N PRO A 545 -1.21 -36.21 -43.94
CA PRO A 545 -2.14 -36.81 -44.89
C PRO A 545 -1.48 -37.11 -46.23
N THR A 546 -1.64 -38.32 -46.74
CA THR A 546 -1.11 -38.75 -48.05
C THR A 546 -1.96 -38.31 -49.23
N GLN A 547 -3.21 -37.94 -48.98
CA GLN A 547 -4.13 -37.37 -49.95
C GLN A 547 -4.56 -35.97 -49.52
N PRO A 548 -4.80 -35.05 -50.47
CA PRO A 548 -5.36 -33.74 -50.16
C PRO A 548 -6.67 -33.88 -49.38
N LEU A 549 -6.73 -33.21 -48.25
CA LEU A 549 -7.96 -33.03 -47.48
C LEU A 549 -8.98 -32.22 -48.29
N ALA A 550 -10.24 -32.14 -47.84
CA ALA A 550 -11.25 -31.30 -48.47
C ALA A 550 -10.92 -29.82 -48.26
N ASN A 551 -10.99 -28.99 -49.31
CA ASN A 551 -10.73 -27.56 -49.20
C ASN A 551 -11.93 -26.84 -48.56
N GLU A 552 -11.68 -25.68 -47.98
CA GLU A 552 -12.66 -24.91 -47.22
C GLU A 552 -13.41 -25.77 -46.21
N SER A 553 -12.72 -26.58 -45.42
CA SER A 553 -13.37 -27.55 -44.53
C SER A 553 -12.70 -27.65 -43.17
N TYR A 554 -13.52 -27.90 -42.14
CA TYR A 554 -13.01 -28.21 -40.81
C TYR A 554 -12.52 -29.65 -40.73
N HIS A 555 -11.37 -29.82 -40.10
CA HIS A 555 -10.80 -31.11 -39.76
C HIS A 555 -10.67 -31.24 -38.25
N THR A 556 -11.11 -32.36 -37.70
CA THR A 556 -11.07 -32.63 -36.25
C THR A 556 -10.01 -33.68 -35.97
N VAL A 557 -9.13 -33.39 -35.03
CA VAL A 557 -8.10 -34.30 -34.56
C VAL A 557 -8.43 -34.73 -33.14
N VAL A 558 -8.32 -36.02 -32.86
CA VAL A 558 -8.38 -36.56 -31.50
C VAL A 558 -7.13 -37.37 -31.23
N LEU A 559 -6.40 -37.01 -30.19
CA LEU A 559 -5.25 -37.75 -29.69
C LEU A 559 -5.59 -38.30 -28.30
N SER A 560 -5.52 -39.61 -28.16
CA SER A 560 -5.63 -40.30 -26.87
C SER A 560 -4.33 -41.00 -26.55
N VAL A 561 -3.90 -40.93 -25.30
CA VAL A 561 -2.70 -41.63 -24.80
C VAL A 561 -2.89 -41.97 -23.34
N SER A 562 -2.38 -43.13 -22.91
CA SER A 562 -2.26 -43.49 -21.51
C SER A 562 -0.80 -43.60 -21.06
N ASP A 563 -0.58 -43.56 -19.76
CA ASP A 563 0.68 -44.02 -19.19
C ASP A 563 0.67 -45.55 -18.98
N GLU A 564 1.77 -46.09 -18.48
CA GLU A 564 1.92 -47.52 -18.12
C GLU A 564 1.02 -47.96 -16.95
N THR A 565 0.40 -47.01 -16.23
CA THR A 565 -0.58 -47.29 -15.18
C THR A 565 -2.02 -47.27 -15.69
N ASN A 566 -2.21 -47.06 -17.00
CA ASN A 566 -3.50 -46.95 -17.71
C ASN A 566 -4.30 -45.67 -17.42
N LEU A 567 -3.69 -44.63 -16.85
CA LEU A 567 -4.32 -43.31 -16.75
C LEU A 567 -4.30 -42.65 -18.13
N LYS A 568 -5.49 -42.28 -18.63
CA LYS A 568 -5.69 -41.84 -20.01
C LYS A 568 -5.97 -40.34 -20.08
N THR A 569 -5.25 -39.66 -20.97
CA THR A 569 -5.59 -38.31 -21.44
C THR A 569 -6.13 -38.37 -22.86
N THR A 570 -7.12 -37.53 -23.15
CA THR A 570 -7.63 -37.33 -24.50
C THR A 570 -7.68 -35.85 -24.79
N ARG A 571 -7.13 -35.47 -25.95
CA ARG A 571 -7.16 -34.11 -26.46
C ARG A 571 -7.84 -34.08 -27.82
N THR A 572 -8.68 -33.07 -28.01
CA THR A 572 -9.36 -32.81 -29.28
C THR A 572 -9.08 -31.39 -29.71
N TRP A 573 -8.69 -31.20 -30.96
CA TRP A 573 -8.55 -29.88 -31.57
C TRP A 573 -9.00 -29.91 -33.02
N ARG A 574 -9.16 -28.72 -33.62
CA ARG A 574 -9.61 -28.57 -35.00
C ARG A 574 -8.69 -27.63 -35.76
N PHE A 575 -8.60 -27.85 -37.07
CA PHE A 575 -8.03 -26.91 -38.03
C PHE A 575 -8.95 -26.75 -39.22
N TYR A 576 -8.71 -25.71 -40.01
CA TYR A 576 -9.49 -25.45 -41.23
C TYR A 576 -8.55 -25.34 -42.42
N THR A 577 -8.76 -26.15 -43.44
CA THR A 577 -8.00 -26.10 -44.70
C THR A 577 -8.59 -25.05 -45.63
N ASN A 578 -7.76 -24.15 -46.16
CA ASN A 578 -8.19 -23.16 -47.14
C ASN A 578 -7.01 -22.70 -47.99
N THR A 579 -7.13 -22.81 -49.31
CA THR A 579 -6.14 -22.27 -50.26
C THR A 579 -6.61 -21.00 -50.98
N PHE A 580 -7.84 -20.54 -50.74
CA PHE A 580 -8.39 -19.35 -51.38
C PHE A 580 -8.18 -18.10 -50.53
N PRO A 581 -7.94 -16.92 -51.13
CA PRO A 581 -7.88 -15.68 -50.38
C PRO A 581 -9.23 -15.40 -49.71
N ASP A 582 -9.18 -14.87 -48.49
CA ASP A 582 -10.37 -14.31 -47.86
C ASP A 582 -10.71 -12.95 -48.49
N MET A 583 -12.00 -12.61 -48.52
CA MET A 583 -12.46 -11.28 -48.94
C MET A 583 -11.80 -10.20 -48.10
N TYR A 584 -11.52 -9.06 -48.73
CA TYR A 584 -11.03 -7.89 -48.02
C TYR A 584 -12.15 -7.32 -47.16
N ASP A 585 -12.11 -7.64 -45.88
CA ASP A 585 -13.09 -7.24 -44.88
C ASP A 585 -12.55 -5.98 -44.16
N ALA A 586 -12.89 -4.77 -44.63
CA ALA A 586 -12.36 -3.53 -44.06
C ALA A 586 -13.44 -2.60 -43.52
N ASN A 587 -13.25 -2.10 -42.30
CA ASN A 587 -13.94 -1.00 -41.61
C ASN A 587 -15.35 -1.28 -40.99
N ILE A 588 -15.64 -0.57 -39.89
CA ILE A 588 -16.88 -0.62 -39.08
C ILE A 588 -18.16 -0.30 -39.87
N ASN A 589 -18.03 0.45 -40.97
CA ASN A 589 -19.15 0.86 -41.83
C ASN A 589 -19.86 -0.31 -42.51
N PHE A 590 -19.29 -1.52 -42.49
CA PHE A 590 -19.89 -2.72 -43.06
C PHE A 590 -20.67 -3.53 -42.02
N CYS A 591 -20.50 -3.27 -40.71
CA CYS A 591 -21.27 -3.95 -39.65
C CYS A 591 -22.77 -3.65 -39.74
N ILE A 592 -23.13 -2.40 -40.09
CA ILE A 592 -24.52 -1.93 -40.21
C ILE A 592 -25.30 -2.56 -41.38
N ILE A 593 -24.63 -3.33 -42.24
CA ILE A 593 -25.27 -4.06 -43.35
C ILE A 593 -26.05 -5.25 -42.81
N CYS A 594 -25.48 -5.95 -41.82
CA CYS A 594 -26.08 -7.14 -41.20
C CYS A 594 -26.76 -6.81 -39.86
N HIS A 595 -26.34 -5.73 -39.20
CA HIS A 595 -26.86 -5.30 -37.91
C HIS A 595 -27.77 -4.08 -38.06
N LYS A 596 -28.95 -4.11 -37.42
CA LYS A 596 -29.88 -2.97 -37.43
C LYS A 596 -29.29 -1.79 -36.67
N VAL A 597 -29.37 -0.61 -37.28
CA VAL A 597 -28.97 0.67 -36.67
C VAL A 597 -30.13 1.18 -35.80
N SER A 598 -29.88 1.48 -34.54
CA SER A 598 -30.79 2.31 -33.74
C SER A 598 -30.69 3.77 -34.21
N PRO A 599 -31.74 4.61 -34.13
CA PRO A 599 -31.74 5.96 -34.73
C PRO A 599 -30.82 6.98 -34.07
N SER A 600 -30.03 6.61 -33.06
CA SER A 600 -29.16 7.53 -32.36
C SER A 600 -27.85 7.75 -33.10
N SER A 601 -27.46 9.01 -33.19
CA SER A 601 -26.29 9.52 -33.92
C SER A 601 -24.94 9.15 -33.31
N ASP A 602 -24.91 8.21 -32.36
CA ASP A 602 -23.71 7.78 -31.67
C ASP A 602 -23.43 6.31 -32.02
N LEU A 603 -22.25 6.05 -32.61
CA LEU A 603 -21.75 4.69 -32.90
C LEU A 603 -21.76 3.78 -31.66
N ARG A 604 -21.83 4.37 -30.45
CA ARG A 604 -21.97 3.69 -29.15
C ARG A 604 -23.28 2.91 -29.01
N ASP A 605 -24.40 3.40 -29.53
CA ASP A 605 -25.71 2.75 -29.38
C ASP A 605 -25.91 1.58 -30.34
N LEU A 606 -25.12 1.55 -31.43
CA LEU A 606 -25.05 0.41 -32.35
C LEU A 606 -24.66 -0.89 -31.62
N TYR A 607 -23.80 -0.79 -30.60
CA TYR A 607 -23.27 -1.93 -29.88
C TYR A 607 -24.17 -2.40 -28.73
N VAL A 608 -24.86 -1.45 -28.07
CA VAL A 608 -25.80 -1.76 -26.99
C VAL A 608 -27.00 -2.52 -27.56
N ASP A 609 -27.59 -2.09 -28.68
CA ASP A 609 -28.79 -2.75 -29.22
C ASP A 609 -28.52 -4.12 -29.88
N VAL A 610 -27.34 -4.34 -30.45
CA VAL A 610 -27.01 -5.60 -31.15
C VAL A 610 -26.67 -6.73 -30.19
N HIS A 611 -26.11 -6.42 -29.00
CA HIS A 611 -25.67 -7.44 -28.04
C HIS A 611 -26.29 -7.31 -26.64
N ALA A 612 -27.30 -6.44 -26.48
CA ALA A 612 -27.98 -6.09 -25.23
C ALA A 612 -28.45 -7.26 -24.35
N LYS A 613 -28.55 -8.49 -24.88
CA LYS A 613 -28.94 -9.64 -24.08
C LYS A 613 -27.78 -10.49 -23.56
N GLU A 614 -26.59 -10.49 -24.17
CA GLU A 614 -25.56 -11.49 -23.82
C GLU A 614 -24.09 -11.04 -23.89
N LEU A 615 -23.77 -9.83 -24.40
CA LEU A 615 -22.42 -9.23 -24.22
C LEU A 615 -22.56 -7.89 -23.49
N TYR A 616 -22.19 -7.87 -22.22
CA TYR A 616 -22.28 -6.68 -21.37
C TYR A 616 -21.15 -5.70 -21.71
N PHE A 617 -21.37 -4.80 -22.68
CA PHE A 617 -20.55 -3.60 -22.87
C PHE A 617 -21.05 -2.48 -21.94
N GLY A 618 -20.98 -2.72 -20.62
CA GLY A 618 -21.44 -1.77 -19.60
C GLY A 618 -20.40 -0.72 -19.23
N GLY A 619 -19.74 -0.11 -20.21
CA GLY A 619 -18.79 0.99 -19.99
C GLY A 619 -18.70 1.88 -21.21
N ASP A 620 -18.71 3.19 -21.00
CA ASP A 620 -18.21 4.11 -22.01
C ASP A 620 -16.71 3.85 -22.27
N HIS A 621 -16.15 4.39 -23.35
CA HIS A 621 -14.70 4.35 -23.57
C HIS A 621 -13.89 5.17 -22.53
N LEU A 622 -14.54 5.74 -21.50
CA LEU A 622 -13.88 6.42 -20.39
C LEU A 622 -13.68 5.46 -19.21
N ASN A 623 -14.40 4.33 -19.14
CA ASN A 623 -14.32 3.32 -18.10
C ASN A 623 -13.64 2.04 -18.60
N ASN A 624 -12.34 2.14 -18.87
CA ASN A 624 -11.25 1.13 -18.68
C ASN A 624 -11.47 -0.39 -18.89
N ASN A 625 -12.56 -0.85 -19.51
CA ASN A 625 -12.80 -2.27 -19.75
C ASN A 625 -12.27 -2.67 -21.12
N CYS A 626 -10.94 -2.78 -21.19
CA CYS A 626 -10.17 -3.22 -22.36
C CYS A 626 -10.36 -4.72 -22.69
N ASP A 627 -11.01 -5.48 -21.79
CA ASP A 627 -11.16 -6.94 -21.84
C ASP A 627 -11.71 -7.42 -23.19
N ASN A 628 -12.80 -6.82 -23.69
CA ASN A 628 -13.52 -7.37 -24.84
C ASN A 628 -12.76 -7.33 -26.18
N CYS A 629 -11.72 -6.50 -26.31
CA CYS A 629 -10.87 -6.48 -27.51
C CYS A 629 -9.53 -7.18 -27.25
N HIS A 630 -8.93 -6.99 -26.07
CA HIS A 630 -7.65 -7.60 -25.70
C HIS A 630 -7.76 -9.11 -25.42
N ASP A 631 -8.93 -9.60 -25.05
CA ASP A 631 -9.22 -11.03 -24.90
C ASP A 631 -9.09 -11.79 -26.22
N TYR A 632 -9.16 -11.09 -27.37
CA TYR A 632 -9.09 -11.71 -28.70
C TYR A 632 -7.77 -11.44 -29.46
N ILE A 633 -6.79 -10.79 -28.83
CA ILE A 633 -5.47 -10.53 -29.42
C ILE A 633 -4.59 -11.79 -29.27
N THR A 634 -4.12 -12.33 -30.39
CA THR A 634 -3.38 -13.61 -30.43
C THR A 634 -1.86 -13.49 -30.34
N VAL A 635 -1.32 -12.27 -30.29
CA VAL A 635 0.14 -12.01 -30.18
C VAL A 635 0.42 -10.82 -29.26
N ASN A 636 1.54 -10.85 -28.53
CA ASN A 636 1.93 -9.74 -27.66
C ASN A 636 2.21 -8.48 -28.51
N ALA A 637 1.58 -7.35 -28.17
CA ALA A 637 1.55 -6.15 -28.99
C ALA A 637 1.68 -4.89 -28.13
N GLY A 638 2.50 -3.92 -28.56
CA GLY A 638 2.51 -2.58 -27.97
C GLY A 638 1.28 -1.79 -28.42
N CYS A 639 0.76 -0.89 -27.56
CA CYS A 639 -0.49 -0.15 -27.80
C CYS A 639 -0.55 0.53 -29.18
N GLY A 640 0.58 1.07 -29.67
CA GLY A 640 0.63 1.77 -30.95
C GLY A 640 0.39 0.90 -32.18
N GLN A 641 0.55 -0.43 -32.07
CA GLN A 641 0.32 -1.36 -33.18
C GLN A 641 -1.18 -1.59 -33.46
N CYS A 642 -2.07 -1.32 -32.51
CA CYS A 642 -3.52 -1.48 -32.66
C CYS A 642 -4.28 -0.14 -32.70
N HIS A 643 -3.71 0.92 -32.11
CA HIS A 643 -4.37 2.23 -31.96
C HIS A 643 -3.83 3.32 -32.90
N GLY A 644 -2.83 3.01 -33.73
CA GLY A 644 -2.32 3.93 -34.75
C GLY A 644 -1.59 5.18 -34.21
N GLN A 645 -1.34 5.28 -32.91
CA GLN A 645 -0.56 6.35 -32.28
C GLN A 645 0.66 5.79 -31.54
N THR A 646 1.82 6.44 -31.67
CA THR A 646 3.02 6.11 -30.89
C THR A 646 2.83 6.53 -29.43
N TYR A 647 2.43 5.59 -28.59
CA TYR A 647 2.50 5.75 -27.13
C TYR A 647 3.86 5.23 -26.63
N SER A 648 4.51 5.95 -25.72
CA SER A 648 5.66 5.42 -24.97
C SER A 648 5.16 4.39 -23.95
N ASP A 649 5.96 3.37 -23.65
CA ASP A 649 5.62 2.30 -22.69
C ASP A 649 5.38 2.81 -21.24
N GLU A 650 5.67 4.09 -20.98
CA GLU A 650 5.48 4.76 -19.69
C GLU A 650 4.18 5.59 -19.60
N ASP A 651 3.63 6.03 -20.74
CA ASP A 651 2.38 6.80 -20.79
C ASP A 651 1.21 5.89 -21.16
N TYR A 652 0.74 5.12 -20.18
CA TYR A 652 -0.56 4.44 -20.28
C TYR A 652 -1.64 5.51 -20.30
N PRO A 653 -2.39 5.70 -21.40
CA PRO A 653 -3.31 6.83 -21.49
C PRO A 653 -4.49 6.74 -20.50
N HIS A 654 -4.69 5.60 -19.80
CA HIS A 654 -5.87 5.40 -18.94
C HIS A 654 -5.65 4.57 -17.63
N GLY A 655 -4.41 4.29 -17.19
CA GLY A 655 -4.18 3.75 -15.83
C GLY A 655 -4.59 2.30 -15.52
N SER A 656 -4.82 1.44 -16.53
CA SER A 656 -5.12 0.01 -16.33
C SER A 656 -3.87 -0.88 -16.50
N ARG A 657 -3.81 -1.98 -15.74
CA ARG A 657 -2.72 -2.98 -15.83
C ARG A 657 -2.80 -3.68 -17.19
N MET A 658 -1.68 -3.73 -17.93
CA MET A 658 -1.56 -4.58 -19.12
C MET A 658 -1.97 -6.01 -18.75
N ARG A 659 -3.10 -6.49 -19.30
CA ARG A 659 -3.34 -7.94 -19.33
C ARG A 659 -2.54 -8.49 -20.51
N LEU A 660 -1.51 -9.25 -20.17
CA LEU A 660 -0.91 -10.21 -21.10
C LEU A 660 -2.00 -11.18 -21.54
N TYR A 661 -1.96 -11.57 -22.82
CA TYR A 661 -2.68 -12.68 -23.42
C TYR A 661 -3.23 -13.70 -22.40
N ASP A 662 -4.55 -13.79 -22.26
CA ASP A 662 -5.22 -14.80 -21.44
C ASP A 662 -5.97 -15.80 -22.35
N PRO A 663 -5.41 -16.99 -22.62
CA PRO A 663 -6.05 -18.02 -23.45
C PRO A 663 -7.39 -18.54 -22.88
N LYS A 664 -7.75 -18.16 -21.64
CA LYS A 664 -9.00 -18.57 -20.98
C LYS A 664 -10.29 -18.05 -21.62
N ASN A 665 -10.25 -17.23 -22.66
CA ASN A 665 -11.44 -16.72 -23.35
C ASN A 665 -11.69 -17.32 -24.74
N PHE A 666 -10.79 -18.18 -25.23
CA PHE A 666 -10.94 -18.88 -26.49
C PHE A 666 -11.33 -20.34 -26.29
N ASN A 667 -12.27 -20.81 -27.11
CA ASN A 667 -12.54 -22.23 -27.21
C ASN A 667 -11.38 -22.93 -27.94
N VAL A 668 -10.52 -23.60 -27.18
CA VAL A 668 -9.38 -24.40 -27.67
C VAL A 668 -9.76 -25.53 -28.64
N TYR A 669 -11.05 -25.85 -28.77
CA TYR A 669 -11.57 -26.81 -29.74
C TYR A 669 -11.77 -26.21 -31.15
N PHE A 670 -11.65 -24.88 -31.32
CA PHE A 670 -11.80 -24.20 -32.61
C PHE A 670 -10.49 -23.56 -33.10
N PRO A 671 -10.27 -23.53 -34.43
CA PRO A 671 -9.07 -22.95 -34.98
C PRO A 671 -9.08 -21.42 -34.99
N LEU A 672 -7.91 -20.82 -34.78
CA LEU A 672 -7.72 -19.37 -34.75
C LEU A 672 -7.59 -18.79 -36.17
N ARG A 673 -8.42 -17.80 -36.51
CA ARG A 673 -8.41 -17.10 -37.82
C ARG A 673 -7.50 -15.88 -37.80
N VAL A 674 -7.44 -15.17 -36.68
CA VAL A 674 -6.56 -14.02 -36.50
C VAL A 674 -5.28 -14.49 -35.84
N MET A 675 -4.12 -14.31 -36.50
CA MET A 675 -2.80 -14.73 -35.99
C MET A 675 -1.81 -13.55 -35.89
N ARG A 676 -2.28 -12.33 -36.16
CA ARG A 676 -1.51 -11.08 -36.14
C ARG A 676 -2.42 -9.96 -35.64
N ASN A 677 -1.84 -8.90 -35.11
CA ASN A 677 -2.59 -7.70 -34.71
C ASN A 677 -3.33 -7.11 -35.92
N ARG A 678 -4.61 -6.80 -35.73
CA ARG A 678 -5.49 -6.14 -36.70
C ARG A 678 -6.04 -4.85 -36.08
N GLU A 679 -6.60 -3.97 -36.90
CA GLU A 679 -7.24 -2.74 -36.42
C GLU A 679 -8.47 -3.05 -35.54
N MET A 680 -8.78 -2.16 -34.60
CA MET A 680 -9.76 -2.36 -33.51
C MET A 680 -11.19 -2.75 -33.96
N PHE A 681 -11.56 -2.56 -35.23
CA PHE A 681 -12.93 -2.75 -35.75
C PHE A 681 -12.99 -3.69 -36.96
N ASP A 682 -12.12 -4.69 -36.98
CA ASP A 682 -12.16 -5.75 -37.98
C ASP A 682 -13.22 -6.80 -37.64
N CYS A 683 -14.17 -7.01 -38.56
CA CYS A 683 -15.26 -7.99 -38.40
C CYS A 683 -14.70 -9.38 -38.06
N VAL A 684 -13.52 -9.74 -38.58
CA VAL A 684 -12.91 -11.06 -38.41
C VAL A 684 -12.54 -11.35 -36.95
N ILE A 685 -12.26 -10.35 -36.10
CA ILE A 685 -11.92 -10.55 -34.68
C ILE A 685 -13.11 -11.14 -33.91
N CYS A 686 -14.31 -10.64 -34.18
CA CYS A 686 -15.55 -11.07 -33.51
C CYS A 686 -16.25 -12.23 -34.24
N HIS A 687 -16.05 -12.35 -35.55
CA HIS A 687 -16.66 -13.37 -36.43
C HIS A 687 -15.70 -14.50 -36.81
N GLN A 688 -14.65 -14.72 -36.01
CA GLN A 688 -13.80 -15.91 -36.14
C GLN A 688 -14.44 -17.12 -35.44
N PRO A 689 -14.09 -18.35 -35.85
CA PRO A 689 -14.56 -19.55 -35.18
C PRO A 689 -14.19 -19.54 -33.69
N GLY A 690 -15.13 -19.89 -32.82
CA GLY A 690 -14.89 -20.00 -31.38
C GLY A 690 -14.93 -18.69 -30.56
N ALA A 691 -15.16 -17.53 -31.19
CA ALA A 691 -15.36 -16.26 -30.48
C ALA A 691 -16.61 -16.31 -29.56
N GLY A 692 -16.53 -15.71 -28.36
CA GLY A 692 -17.67 -15.52 -27.43
C GLY A 692 -18.08 -16.71 -26.54
N THR A 693 -17.19 -17.64 -26.22
CA THR A 693 -17.54 -18.92 -25.57
C THR A 693 -17.49 -18.94 -24.04
N LEU A 694 -16.92 -17.93 -23.35
CA LEU A 694 -16.53 -18.09 -21.93
C LEU A 694 -17.10 -17.04 -20.94
N ARG A 695 -18.02 -16.16 -21.37
CA ARG A 695 -18.88 -15.41 -20.44
C ARG A 695 -20.36 -15.61 -20.75
N ARG A 696 -21.01 -16.43 -19.91
CA ARG A 696 -22.48 -16.57 -19.74
C ARG A 696 -23.32 -16.98 -20.95
N LEU A 697 -22.71 -17.51 -22.00
CA LEU A 697 -23.43 -18.10 -23.12
C LEU A 697 -23.13 -19.59 -23.22
N GLY A 698 -24.09 -20.43 -22.86
CA GLY A 698 -23.98 -21.89 -22.83
C GLY A 698 -23.85 -22.58 -24.19
N ALA A 699 -23.57 -21.83 -25.27
CA ALA A 699 -23.30 -22.37 -26.59
C ALA A 699 -22.33 -21.45 -27.35
N PRO A 700 -21.39 -22.01 -28.13
CA PRO A 700 -20.52 -21.21 -28.97
C PRO A 700 -21.32 -20.38 -29.97
N LEU A 701 -20.90 -19.13 -30.22
CA LEU A 701 -21.42 -18.28 -31.30
C LEU A 701 -20.98 -18.78 -32.69
N ASN A 702 -21.05 -20.10 -32.93
CA ASN A 702 -20.72 -20.77 -34.19
C ASN A 702 -21.58 -20.30 -35.38
N HIS A 703 -22.60 -19.48 -35.13
CA HIS A 703 -23.48 -18.92 -36.17
C HIS A 703 -22.90 -17.70 -36.89
N HIS A 704 -21.61 -17.40 -36.73
CA HIS A 704 -21.01 -16.15 -37.20
C HIS A 704 -19.72 -16.32 -38.03
N ASP A 705 -19.33 -17.54 -38.40
CA ASP A 705 -18.23 -17.79 -39.35
C ASP A 705 -18.64 -17.35 -40.77
N ILE A 706 -18.24 -16.13 -41.17
CA ILE A 706 -18.72 -15.47 -42.39
C ILE A 706 -18.51 -16.32 -43.66
N PRO A 707 -17.30 -16.86 -43.97
CA PRO A 707 -17.13 -17.75 -45.11
C PRO A 707 -18.05 -18.99 -45.09
N GLU A 708 -18.25 -19.62 -43.94
CA GLU A 708 -19.14 -20.79 -43.83
C GLU A 708 -20.62 -20.42 -43.97
N LEU A 709 -21.04 -19.26 -43.44
CA LEU A 709 -22.39 -18.75 -43.65
C LEU A 709 -22.69 -18.48 -45.13
N HIS A 710 -21.68 -18.04 -45.89
CA HIS A 710 -21.77 -17.70 -47.31
C HIS A 710 -21.33 -18.84 -48.25
N LYS A 711 -21.23 -20.05 -47.72
CA LYS A 711 -20.87 -21.23 -48.50
C LYS A 711 -22.05 -21.75 -49.33
N ALA A 712 -21.81 -21.97 -50.62
CA ALA A 712 -22.74 -22.62 -51.52
C ALA A 712 -22.93 -24.09 -51.12
N VAL A 713 -24.16 -24.59 -51.24
CA VAL A 713 -24.51 -25.99 -50.92
C VAL A 713 -24.10 -26.93 -52.07
N ASP A 714 -24.08 -26.42 -53.30
CA ASP A 714 -23.68 -27.18 -54.48
C ASP A 714 -22.14 -27.22 -54.60
N ASN A 715 -21.57 -28.42 -54.51
CA ASN A 715 -20.13 -28.65 -54.59
C ASN A 715 -19.64 -29.00 -56.00
N SER A 716 -20.53 -29.05 -57.01
CA SER A 716 -20.17 -29.38 -58.39
C SER A 716 -19.15 -28.40 -58.98
N CYS A 717 -19.15 -27.15 -58.50
CA CYS A 717 -18.18 -26.12 -58.89
C CYS A 717 -16.88 -26.13 -58.05
N ALA A 718 -16.85 -26.83 -56.91
CA ALA A 718 -15.74 -26.86 -55.95
C ALA A 718 -14.37 -27.26 -56.52
N PRO A 719 -14.27 -28.12 -57.56
CA PRO A 719 -12.97 -28.47 -58.14
C PRO A 719 -12.21 -27.28 -58.73
N CYS A 720 -12.90 -26.22 -59.15
CA CYS A 720 -12.32 -25.07 -59.83
C CYS A 720 -12.62 -23.72 -59.15
N HIS A 721 -13.72 -23.65 -58.40
CA HIS A 721 -14.22 -22.47 -57.72
C HIS A 721 -14.20 -22.65 -56.20
N ALA A 722 -14.02 -21.55 -55.48
CA ALA A 722 -14.31 -21.56 -54.06
C ALA A 722 -15.83 -21.69 -53.86
N LEU A 723 -16.24 -22.44 -52.85
CA LEU A 723 -17.63 -22.60 -52.47
C LEU A 723 -18.13 -21.46 -51.59
N SER A 724 -17.24 -20.85 -50.80
CA SER A 724 -17.58 -19.60 -50.12
C SER A 724 -17.70 -18.47 -51.14
N LEU A 725 -18.86 -17.81 -51.19
CA LEU A 725 -19.07 -16.64 -52.03
C LEU A 725 -18.08 -15.52 -51.68
N THR A 726 -17.72 -15.37 -50.40
CA THR A 726 -16.75 -14.35 -49.99
C THR A 726 -15.36 -14.69 -50.52
N ARG A 727 -14.98 -15.96 -50.57
CA ARG A 727 -13.67 -16.35 -51.10
C ARG A 727 -13.63 -16.40 -52.62
N GLU A 728 -14.68 -16.86 -53.30
CA GLU A 728 -14.70 -16.91 -54.77
C GLU A 728 -14.57 -15.52 -55.38
N HIS A 729 -15.24 -14.54 -54.78
CA HIS A 729 -15.18 -13.14 -55.21
C HIS A 729 -13.92 -12.39 -54.74
N ALA A 730 -13.17 -12.94 -53.78
CA ALA A 730 -11.87 -12.39 -53.37
C ALA A 730 -10.71 -12.84 -54.26
N ARG A 731 -10.95 -13.75 -55.22
CA ARG A 731 -9.91 -14.32 -56.07
C ARG A 731 -9.35 -13.29 -57.06
N ASP A 732 -8.09 -13.48 -57.44
CA ASP A 732 -7.40 -12.68 -58.46
C ASP A 732 -8.25 -12.50 -59.73
N GLY A 733 -8.41 -11.25 -60.17
CA GLY A 733 -9.14 -10.89 -61.39
C GLY A 733 -10.67 -10.77 -61.22
N ARG A 734 -11.19 -10.89 -60.00
CA ARG A 734 -12.60 -10.59 -59.70
C ARG A 734 -12.74 -9.13 -59.27
N THR A 735 -13.46 -8.36 -60.08
CA THR A 735 -13.79 -6.97 -59.79
C THR A 735 -15.28 -6.73 -59.96
N ASP A 736 -15.80 -5.68 -59.34
CA ASP A 736 -17.13 -5.19 -59.61
C ASP A 736 -17.19 -4.52 -61.00
N LYS A 737 -18.36 -3.97 -61.35
CA LYS A 737 -18.60 -3.28 -62.63
C LYS A 737 -17.74 -2.04 -62.86
N ASN A 738 -17.13 -1.48 -61.82
CA ASN A 738 -16.27 -0.30 -61.87
C ASN A 738 -14.77 -0.68 -61.93
N GLY A 739 -14.44 -1.96 -61.77
CA GLY A 739 -13.06 -2.44 -61.70
C GLY A 739 -12.50 -2.47 -60.27
N ASP A 740 -13.31 -2.19 -59.26
CA ASP A 740 -12.91 -2.24 -57.85
C ASP A 740 -13.00 -3.67 -57.27
N PRO A 741 -12.23 -4.02 -56.22
CA PRO A 741 -12.34 -5.31 -55.57
C PRO A 741 -13.76 -5.58 -55.05
N VAL A 742 -14.27 -6.79 -55.27
CA VAL A 742 -15.60 -7.19 -54.77
C VAL A 742 -15.55 -7.30 -53.25
N ASN A 743 -16.50 -6.68 -52.57
CA ASN A 743 -16.62 -6.69 -51.11
C ASN A 743 -18.08 -6.92 -50.67
N CYS A 744 -18.34 -6.85 -49.36
CA CYS A 744 -19.68 -7.05 -48.80
C CYS A 744 -20.73 -6.06 -49.38
N ASP A 745 -20.37 -4.79 -49.59
CA ASP A 745 -21.26 -3.78 -50.17
C ASP A 745 -21.65 -4.11 -51.61
N THR A 746 -20.72 -4.66 -52.40
CA THR A 746 -20.98 -5.03 -53.80
C THR A 746 -22.20 -5.94 -53.92
N CYS A 747 -22.44 -6.82 -52.94
CA CYS A 747 -23.58 -7.73 -52.91
C CYS A 747 -24.78 -7.15 -52.14
N HIS A 748 -24.57 -6.72 -50.89
CA HIS A 748 -25.66 -6.32 -50.00
C HIS A 748 -26.26 -4.93 -50.31
N ARG A 749 -25.53 -4.09 -51.06
CA ARG A 749 -26.03 -2.81 -51.61
C ARG A 749 -26.18 -2.85 -53.13
N SER A 750 -26.19 -4.04 -53.72
CA SER A 750 -26.41 -4.20 -55.16
C SER A 750 -27.78 -3.64 -55.56
N ALA A 751 -27.84 -3.00 -56.73
CA ALA A 751 -29.10 -2.62 -57.37
C ALA A 751 -29.58 -3.67 -58.38
N ASP A 752 -28.81 -4.75 -58.60
CA ASP A 752 -29.20 -5.84 -59.48
C ASP A 752 -30.32 -6.66 -58.83
N VAL A 753 -31.49 -6.69 -59.49
CA VAL A 753 -32.70 -7.36 -58.99
C VAL A 753 -32.45 -8.83 -58.66
N ARG A 754 -31.59 -9.51 -59.43
CA ARG A 754 -31.27 -10.93 -59.23
C ARG A 754 -30.44 -11.11 -57.95
N VAL A 755 -29.41 -10.28 -57.77
CA VAL A 755 -28.56 -10.29 -56.55
C VAL A 755 -29.38 -9.91 -55.32
N VAL A 756 -30.21 -8.85 -55.40
CA VAL A 756 -31.07 -8.41 -54.29
C VAL A 756 -32.04 -9.52 -53.86
N THR A 757 -32.65 -10.23 -54.82
CA THR A 757 -33.57 -11.34 -54.55
C THR A 757 -32.84 -12.50 -53.88
N ALA A 758 -31.66 -12.88 -54.39
CA ALA A 758 -30.87 -13.96 -53.82
C ALA A 758 -30.42 -13.66 -52.38
N VAL A 759 -29.94 -12.43 -52.12
CA VAL A 759 -29.54 -11.98 -50.77
C VAL A 759 -30.74 -11.99 -49.80
N ARG A 760 -31.90 -11.44 -50.22
CA ARG A 760 -33.12 -11.43 -49.41
C ARG A 760 -33.58 -12.83 -49.02
N ASP A 761 -33.52 -13.77 -49.96
CA ASP A 761 -34.03 -15.13 -49.78
C ASP A 761 -32.97 -16.10 -49.22
N GLY A 762 -31.77 -15.59 -48.87
CA GLY A 762 -30.67 -16.39 -48.32
C GLY A 762 -30.10 -17.42 -49.28
N LYS A 763 -30.24 -17.19 -50.60
CA LYS A 763 -29.80 -18.09 -51.66
C LYS A 763 -28.32 -17.89 -51.94
N LYS A 764 -27.55 -18.99 -51.91
CA LYS A 764 -26.08 -19.00 -51.98
C LYS A 764 -25.51 -19.77 -53.17
N ALA A 765 -26.38 -20.40 -53.97
CA ALA A 765 -25.93 -21.09 -55.16
C ALA A 765 -25.53 -20.06 -56.23
N CYS A 766 -24.43 -20.32 -56.95
CA CYS A 766 -23.83 -19.36 -57.87
C CYS A 766 -24.82 -18.90 -58.97
N TYR A 767 -25.66 -19.83 -59.44
CA TYR A 767 -26.67 -19.57 -60.49
C TYR A 767 -27.86 -18.73 -60.01
N GLU A 768 -27.99 -18.46 -58.71
CA GLU A 768 -29.06 -17.59 -58.21
C GLU A 768 -28.72 -16.13 -58.53
N CYS A 769 -27.43 -15.78 -58.56
CA CYS A 769 -26.92 -14.44 -58.88
C CYS A 769 -26.33 -14.32 -60.30
N HIS A 770 -25.75 -15.40 -60.83
CA HIS A 770 -25.07 -15.40 -62.13
C HIS A 770 -25.76 -16.32 -63.14
N ASP A 771 -25.61 -16.04 -64.43
CA ASP A 771 -26.03 -16.97 -65.48
C ASP A 771 -25.01 -18.11 -65.69
N ALA A 772 -24.66 -18.78 -64.59
CA ALA A 772 -23.50 -19.65 -64.45
C ALA A 772 -23.88 -21.08 -64.02
N SER A 773 -24.86 -21.69 -64.68
CA SER A 773 -25.03 -23.15 -64.56
C SER A 773 -23.93 -23.85 -65.38
N ALA A 774 -23.45 -25.02 -64.95
CA ALA A 774 -22.46 -25.80 -65.69
C ALA A 774 -22.91 -26.14 -67.14
N THR A 775 -24.21 -26.02 -67.41
CA THR A 775 -24.85 -26.26 -68.71
C THR A 775 -25.29 -24.98 -69.44
N SER A 776 -25.00 -23.77 -68.93
CA SER A 776 -25.36 -22.54 -69.64
C SER A 776 -24.42 -22.27 -70.81
N ASP A 777 -24.93 -21.67 -71.88
CA ASP A 777 -24.13 -21.25 -73.04
C ASP A 777 -22.95 -20.36 -72.62
N ALA A 778 -23.12 -19.57 -71.55
CA ALA A 778 -22.07 -18.74 -70.97
C ALA A 778 -20.92 -19.56 -70.35
N HIS A 779 -21.20 -20.70 -69.71
CA HIS A 779 -20.17 -21.59 -69.17
C HIS A 779 -19.52 -22.43 -70.28
N VAL A 780 -20.34 -23.00 -71.19
CA VAL A 780 -19.87 -23.78 -72.34
C VAL A 780 -18.99 -22.92 -73.26
N GLY A 781 -19.31 -21.64 -73.44
CA GLY A 781 -18.50 -20.69 -74.20
C GLY A 781 -17.11 -20.41 -73.61
N LEU A 782 -16.87 -20.73 -72.33
CA LEU A 782 -15.52 -20.66 -71.74
C LEU A 782 -14.59 -21.78 -72.26
N HIS A 783 -15.14 -22.78 -72.95
CA HIS A 783 -14.40 -23.91 -73.52
C HIS A 783 -14.04 -23.71 -75.01
N GLU A 784 -14.28 -22.52 -75.56
CA GLU A 784 -13.82 -22.15 -76.90
C GLU A 784 -12.29 -22.09 -76.96
N ILE A 785 -11.74 -22.59 -78.06
CA ILE A 785 -10.31 -22.68 -78.32
C ILE A 785 -9.97 -22.03 -79.66
N ALA A 786 -8.87 -21.29 -79.70
CA ALA A 786 -8.29 -20.83 -80.96
C ALA A 786 -7.61 -22.03 -81.64
N MET A 787 -8.13 -22.44 -82.79
CA MET A 787 -7.67 -23.63 -83.51
C MET A 787 -7.08 -23.24 -84.87
N ASP A 788 -5.98 -23.90 -85.26
CA ASP A 788 -5.42 -23.76 -86.60
C ASP A 788 -6.48 -24.14 -87.66
N PRO A 789 -6.59 -23.40 -88.78
CA PRO A 789 -7.57 -23.68 -89.83
C PRO A 789 -7.52 -25.11 -90.39
N THR A 790 -6.35 -25.76 -90.36
CA THR A 790 -6.18 -27.14 -90.81
C THR A 790 -6.88 -28.12 -89.88
N CYS A 791 -6.77 -27.89 -88.57
CA CYS A 791 -7.35 -28.76 -87.55
C CYS A 791 -8.87 -28.50 -87.40
N ALA A 792 -9.31 -27.26 -87.57
CA ALA A 792 -10.72 -26.86 -87.53
C ALA A 792 -11.57 -27.50 -88.66
N ASN A 793 -10.94 -28.06 -89.70
CA ASN A 793 -11.65 -28.76 -90.76
C ASN A 793 -12.26 -30.10 -90.31
N CYS A 794 -11.72 -30.71 -89.27
CA CYS A 794 -12.15 -32.04 -88.79
C CYS A 794 -12.60 -32.06 -87.33
N HIS A 795 -12.18 -31.09 -86.51
CA HIS A 795 -12.51 -30.99 -85.09
C HIS A 795 -13.30 -29.72 -84.78
N GLY A 796 -14.10 -29.78 -83.72
CA GLY A 796 -14.81 -28.62 -83.18
C GLY A 796 -13.89 -27.65 -82.45
N SER A 797 -14.19 -26.35 -82.52
CA SER A 797 -13.45 -25.27 -81.84
C SER A 797 -13.84 -25.08 -80.37
N ASN A 798 -14.69 -25.93 -79.83
CA ASN A 798 -15.12 -25.88 -78.44
C ASN A 798 -14.94 -27.24 -77.78
N LEU A 799 -14.13 -27.31 -76.72
CA LEU A 799 -13.79 -28.56 -76.05
C LEU A 799 -15.00 -29.26 -75.41
N ALA A 800 -16.03 -28.50 -75.01
CA ALA A 800 -17.22 -29.04 -74.36
C ALA A 800 -18.28 -29.56 -75.34
N THR A 801 -18.27 -29.09 -76.61
CA THR A 801 -19.25 -29.49 -77.63
C THR A 801 -18.63 -30.18 -78.84
N GLU A 802 -17.35 -30.55 -78.78
CA GLU A 802 -16.69 -31.31 -79.85
C GLU A 802 -17.35 -32.68 -79.97
N THR A 803 -18.09 -32.90 -81.07
CA THR A 803 -18.95 -34.08 -81.24
C THR A 803 -18.23 -35.27 -81.88
N TRP A 804 -17.00 -35.11 -82.35
CA TRP A 804 -16.33 -36.16 -83.11
C TRP A 804 -15.67 -37.21 -82.20
N PHE A 805 -15.12 -36.78 -81.07
CA PHE A 805 -14.42 -37.61 -80.07
C PHE A 805 -14.82 -37.33 -78.62
N HIS A 806 -15.20 -36.11 -78.23
CA HIS A 806 -15.57 -35.81 -76.83
C HIS A 806 -17.07 -35.91 -76.54
N GLY A 807 -17.94 -35.82 -77.55
CA GLY A 807 -19.40 -35.81 -77.39
C GLY A 807 -20.15 -37.12 -77.71
N LYS A 808 -19.48 -38.26 -77.85
CA LYS A 808 -20.10 -39.53 -78.33
C LYS A 808 -20.49 -40.55 -77.26
N GLU A 809 -20.15 -40.36 -75.99
CA GLU A 809 -20.46 -41.32 -74.91
C GLU A 809 -21.25 -40.67 -73.75
N GLU A 810 -21.95 -41.50 -72.97
CA GLU A 810 -22.88 -41.13 -71.89
C GLU A 810 -22.32 -40.19 -70.80
N ASN A 811 -21.00 -39.95 -70.78
CA ASN A 811 -20.31 -39.24 -69.71
C ASN A 811 -19.98 -37.75 -69.97
N GLY A 812 -20.36 -37.16 -71.11
CA GLY A 812 -20.35 -35.70 -71.34
C GLY A 812 -19.14 -34.94 -70.73
N CYS A 813 -19.41 -33.99 -69.83
CA CYS A 813 -18.39 -33.17 -69.14
C CYS A 813 -17.44 -34.00 -68.23
N GLY A 814 -17.88 -35.17 -67.75
CA GLY A 814 -17.11 -36.06 -66.87
C GLY A 814 -15.86 -36.64 -67.53
N ILE A 815 -15.84 -36.74 -68.86
CA ILE A 815 -14.67 -37.21 -69.64
C ILE A 815 -13.41 -36.41 -69.29
N CYS A 816 -13.56 -35.12 -69.00
CA CYS A 816 -12.47 -34.23 -68.60
C CYS A 816 -12.44 -34.05 -67.08
N HIS A 817 -13.57 -33.71 -66.45
CA HIS A 817 -13.61 -33.33 -65.03
C HIS A 817 -13.44 -34.50 -64.06
N GLU A 818 -13.72 -35.73 -64.50
CA GLU A 818 -13.55 -36.96 -63.71
C GLU A 818 -12.40 -37.83 -64.24
N SER A 819 -11.69 -37.36 -65.28
CA SER A 819 -10.59 -38.08 -65.92
C SER A 819 -9.51 -38.45 -64.90
N GLN A 820 -8.96 -39.66 -65.01
CA GLN A 820 -7.82 -40.08 -64.20
C GLN A 820 -6.46 -39.81 -64.89
N ASP A 821 -6.46 -39.34 -66.14
CA ASP A 821 -5.25 -39.01 -66.88
C ASP A 821 -4.54 -37.81 -66.21
N PRO A 822 -3.25 -37.94 -65.83
CA PRO A 822 -2.48 -36.85 -65.21
C PRO A 822 -2.43 -35.56 -66.05
N ASN A 823 -2.38 -35.65 -67.38
CA ASN A 823 -2.34 -34.49 -68.27
C ASN A 823 -3.71 -33.80 -68.32
N VAL A 824 -4.80 -34.57 -68.36
CA VAL A 824 -6.17 -34.02 -68.38
C VAL A 824 -6.51 -33.39 -67.03
N LYS A 825 -6.22 -34.06 -65.90
CA LYS A 825 -6.37 -33.52 -64.54
C LYS A 825 -5.58 -32.22 -64.37
N ALA A 826 -4.35 -32.20 -64.87
CA ALA A 826 -3.50 -31.01 -64.88
C ALA A 826 -4.14 -29.88 -65.71
N ALA A 827 -4.52 -30.15 -66.96
CA ALA A 827 -5.11 -29.14 -67.83
C ALA A 827 -6.37 -28.50 -67.23
N VAL A 828 -7.27 -29.32 -66.67
CA VAL A 828 -8.48 -28.85 -65.97
C VAL A 828 -8.12 -28.00 -64.75
N ARG A 829 -7.20 -28.47 -63.89
CA ARG A 829 -6.77 -27.75 -62.68
C ARG A 829 -6.14 -26.38 -63.00
N TRP A 830 -5.40 -26.28 -64.09
CA TRP A 830 -4.69 -25.05 -64.49
C TRP A 830 -5.45 -24.21 -65.52
N GLN A 831 -6.69 -24.60 -65.87
CA GLN A 831 -7.54 -23.93 -66.85
C GLN A 831 -6.87 -23.79 -68.22
N LYS A 832 -6.04 -24.78 -68.56
CA LYS A 832 -5.40 -24.88 -69.86
C LYS A 832 -6.42 -25.41 -70.87
N ARG A 833 -6.50 -24.75 -72.02
CA ARG A 833 -7.54 -24.97 -73.02
C ARG A 833 -6.95 -25.31 -74.39
N SER A 834 -5.65 -25.60 -74.52
CA SER A 834 -5.11 -26.10 -75.78
C SER A 834 -5.33 -27.61 -75.88
N CYS A 835 -5.59 -28.11 -77.09
CA CYS A 835 -5.63 -29.55 -77.35
C CYS A 835 -4.36 -30.26 -76.88
N PHE A 836 -3.21 -29.60 -77.03
CA PHE A 836 -1.90 -30.16 -76.72
C PHE A 836 -1.57 -30.17 -75.22
N ASP A 837 -2.36 -29.46 -74.40
CA ASP A 837 -2.22 -29.50 -72.94
C ASP A 837 -2.73 -30.82 -72.36
N CYS A 838 -3.70 -31.45 -73.04
CA CYS A 838 -4.25 -32.77 -72.70
C CYS A 838 -3.64 -33.89 -73.57
N HIS A 839 -3.40 -33.61 -74.87
CA HIS A 839 -2.94 -34.59 -75.84
C HIS A 839 -1.52 -34.29 -76.31
N ASN A 840 -0.54 -35.00 -75.75
CA ASN A 840 0.87 -34.86 -76.14
C ASN A 840 1.28 -35.69 -77.38
N LYS A 841 0.40 -36.58 -77.86
CA LYS A 841 0.57 -37.44 -79.06
C LYS A 841 -0.69 -37.53 -79.94
N PRO A 842 -1.24 -36.42 -80.43
CA PRO A 842 -2.38 -36.49 -81.36
C PRO A 842 -1.98 -37.25 -82.63
N HIS A 843 -2.83 -38.20 -83.05
CA HIS A 843 -2.58 -39.06 -84.23
C HIS A 843 -1.27 -39.85 -84.18
N ASP A 844 -0.82 -40.24 -82.98
CA ASP A 844 0.48 -40.90 -82.74
C ASP A 844 1.71 -40.07 -83.17
N VAL A 845 1.54 -38.77 -83.41
CA VAL A 845 2.63 -37.82 -83.69
C VAL A 845 2.85 -36.93 -82.48
N TYR A 846 4.11 -36.83 -82.02
CA TYR A 846 4.47 -35.85 -81.00
C TYR A 846 4.32 -34.44 -81.57
N MET A 847 3.29 -33.74 -81.12
CA MET A 847 3.05 -32.34 -81.44
C MET A 847 3.11 -31.54 -80.13
N THR A 848 4.29 -31.09 -79.76
CA THR A 848 4.47 -30.11 -78.67
C THR A 848 4.65 -28.73 -79.31
N VAL A 849 3.56 -27.96 -79.35
CA VAL A 849 3.59 -26.59 -79.85
C VAL A 849 3.86 -25.65 -78.68
N VAL A 850 4.68 -24.63 -78.90
CA VAL A 850 4.82 -23.54 -77.92
C VAL A 850 3.52 -22.73 -77.95
N PRO A 851 2.82 -22.52 -76.82
CA PRO A 851 1.60 -21.73 -76.80
C PRO A 851 1.86 -20.32 -77.36
N GLU A 852 0.92 -19.78 -78.13
CA GLU A 852 1.07 -18.48 -78.81
C GLU A 852 1.37 -17.32 -77.86
N ASP A 853 0.95 -17.45 -76.59
CA ASP A 853 1.15 -16.41 -75.58
C ASP A 853 2.44 -16.57 -74.76
N ILE A 854 3.25 -17.58 -75.06
CA ILE A 854 4.63 -17.71 -74.58
C ILE A 854 5.55 -16.98 -75.55
N PRO A 855 6.22 -15.89 -75.12
CA PRO A 855 7.09 -15.14 -76.02
C PRO A 855 8.30 -15.99 -76.44
N VAL A 856 8.61 -15.99 -77.73
CA VAL A 856 9.72 -16.71 -78.33
C VAL A 856 10.50 -15.76 -79.21
N TYR A 857 11.72 -15.42 -78.79
CA TYR A 857 12.57 -14.47 -79.53
C TYR A 857 12.92 -15.00 -80.93
N SER A 858 12.46 -14.31 -81.97
CA SER A 858 12.60 -14.75 -83.37
C SER A 858 14.02 -14.62 -83.95
N GLY A 859 14.92 -13.92 -83.26
CA GLY A 859 16.32 -13.74 -83.68
C GLY A 859 17.19 -15.00 -83.56
N VAL A 860 16.65 -16.13 -83.10
CA VAL A 860 17.36 -17.41 -82.96
C VAL A 860 16.47 -18.60 -83.35
N PRO A 861 17.05 -19.69 -83.88
CA PRO A 861 16.34 -20.96 -84.02
C PRO A 861 16.07 -21.60 -82.66
N TRP A 862 14.92 -22.25 -82.50
CA TRP A 862 14.50 -22.94 -81.27
C TRP A 862 14.40 -24.45 -81.45
N GLY A 863 14.72 -25.19 -80.39
CA GLY A 863 14.47 -26.63 -80.31
C GLY A 863 13.00 -26.94 -80.01
N THR A 864 12.68 -28.23 -79.89
CA THR A 864 11.36 -28.69 -79.46
C THR A 864 11.18 -28.53 -77.95
N PRO A 865 9.96 -28.25 -77.46
CA PRO A 865 9.66 -28.23 -76.03
C PRO A 865 9.95 -29.59 -75.35
N GLN A 866 10.55 -29.56 -74.17
CA GLN A 866 10.88 -30.73 -73.36
C GLN A 866 10.24 -30.63 -71.96
N ASP A 867 10.06 -31.75 -71.25
CA ASP A 867 9.46 -31.76 -69.90
C ASP A 867 10.40 -31.16 -68.86
N ALA A 868 9.99 -30.06 -68.22
CA ALA A 868 10.82 -29.34 -67.24
C ALA A 868 11.19 -30.19 -66.02
N LEU A 869 10.40 -31.23 -65.71
CA LEU A 869 10.67 -32.18 -64.64
C LEU A 869 12.00 -32.93 -64.82
N ILE A 870 12.55 -33.00 -66.03
CA ILE A 870 13.88 -33.58 -66.27
C ILE A 870 14.97 -32.84 -65.47
N TRP A 871 14.74 -31.58 -65.08
CA TRP A 871 15.68 -30.73 -64.35
C TRP A 871 15.23 -30.40 -62.92
N SER A 872 14.35 -31.24 -62.34
CA SER A 872 13.77 -31.02 -61.01
C SER A 872 14.80 -30.86 -59.89
N ASP A 873 15.96 -31.48 -60.06
CA ASP A 873 16.98 -31.62 -59.01
C ASP A 873 18.16 -30.64 -59.19
N ASP A 874 18.13 -29.80 -60.24
CA ASP A 874 19.27 -28.94 -60.60
C ASP A 874 19.29 -27.60 -59.83
N GLY A 875 18.27 -27.31 -59.02
CA GLY A 875 18.21 -26.17 -58.09
C GLY A 875 18.02 -24.77 -58.72
N TRP A 876 18.18 -24.61 -60.04
CA TRP A 876 17.98 -23.33 -60.74
C TRP A 876 16.56 -23.12 -61.27
N LEU A 877 15.75 -24.18 -61.36
CA LEU A 877 14.37 -24.11 -61.83
C LEU A 877 13.46 -23.64 -60.68
N PRO A 878 12.64 -22.57 -60.86
CA PRO A 878 11.73 -22.11 -59.83
C PRO A 878 10.81 -23.24 -59.35
N PRO A 879 10.52 -23.36 -58.03
CA PRO A 879 9.67 -24.41 -57.49
C PRO A 879 8.31 -24.51 -58.19
N GLU A 880 7.76 -23.37 -58.61
CA GLU A 880 6.50 -23.29 -59.35
C GLU A 880 6.58 -24.01 -60.70
N LEU A 881 7.74 -24.02 -61.36
CA LEU A 881 8.02 -24.68 -62.65
C LEU A 881 8.57 -26.10 -62.51
N ASN A 882 8.80 -26.57 -61.29
CA ASN A 882 9.33 -27.91 -61.03
C ASN A 882 8.20 -28.95 -60.97
N ASN A 883 7.56 -29.22 -62.11
CA ASN A 883 6.50 -30.21 -62.20
C ASN A 883 6.39 -30.79 -63.64
N SER A 884 5.65 -31.89 -63.77
CA SER A 884 5.45 -32.60 -65.04
C SER A 884 4.66 -31.82 -66.11
N MET A 885 4.13 -30.64 -65.77
CA MET A 885 3.30 -29.82 -66.66
C MET A 885 4.07 -28.64 -67.25
N ALA A 886 5.21 -28.30 -66.66
CA ALA A 886 6.08 -27.28 -67.18
C ALA A 886 6.90 -27.83 -68.35
N LYS A 887 7.05 -27.01 -69.39
CA LYS A 887 7.91 -27.29 -70.54
C LYS A 887 9.08 -26.34 -70.53
N ILE A 888 10.17 -26.76 -71.14
CA ILE A 888 11.33 -25.91 -71.38
C ILE A 888 11.69 -25.91 -72.86
N LEU A 889 12.10 -24.74 -73.32
CA LEU A 889 12.60 -24.48 -74.66
C LEU A 889 14.03 -23.99 -74.56
N PHE A 890 14.87 -24.48 -75.48
CA PHE A 890 16.24 -24.00 -75.61
C PHE A 890 16.44 -23.44 -77.02
N SER A 891 17.00 -22.23 -77.10
CA SER A 891 17.46 -21.70 -78.38
C SER A 891 18.78 -22.35 -78.81
N SER A 892 19.09 -22.25 -80.09
CA SER A 892 20.47 -22.40 -80.56
C SER A 892 21.36 -21.32 -79.93
N ARG A 893 22.64 -21.63 -79.72
CA ARG A 893 23.61 -20.65 -79.21
C ARG A 893 23.97 -19.64 -80.30
N ALA A 894 23.90 -18.35 -80.00
CA ALA A 894 24.17 -17.27 -80.92
C ALA A 894 24.87 -16.09 -80.23
N GLU A 895 25.39 -15.15 -81.01
CA GLU A 895 25.80 -13.83 -80.50
C GLU A 895 24.55 -12.96 -80.36
N LEU A 896 24.21 -12.59 -79.12
CA LEU A 896 22.97 -11.89 -78.80
C LEU A 896 23.26 -10.58 -78.10
N ASN A 897 22.54 -9.53 -78.49
CA ASN A 897 22.53 -8.27 -77.75
C ASN A 897 21.63 -8.43 -76.51
N ASN A 898 22.23 -8.42 -75.33
CA ASN A 898 21.51 -8.65 -74.08
C ASN A 898 20.35 -7.67 -73.86
N ALA A 899 20.58 -6.37 -74.10
CA ALA A 899 19.57 -5.32 -73.94
C ALA A 899 18.39 -5.48 -74.91
N ALA A 900 18.66 -5.94 -76.14
CA ALA A 900 17.61 -6.18 -77.14
C ALA A 900 16.73 -7.38 -76.77
N VAL A 901 17.33 -8.48 -76.29
CA VAL A 901 16.58 -9.66 -75.84
C VAL A 901 15.76 -9.35 -74.60
N TYR A 902 16.34 -8.65 -73.61
CA TYR A 902 15.61 -8.19 -72.42
C TYR A 902 14.41 -7.31 -72.80
N SER A 903 14.63 -6.30 -73.64
CA SER A 903 13.56 -5.39 -74.09
C SER A 903 12.44 -6.12 -74.86
N TYR A 904 12.78 -7.16 -75.62
CA TYR A 904 11.77 -7.99 -76.28
C TYR A 904 10.88 -8.70 -75.26
N TYR A 905 11.48 -9.39 -74.28
CA TYR A 905 10.73 -10.19 -73.32
C TYR A 905 9.90 -9.35 -72.37
N THR A 906 10.41 -8.20 -71.89
CA THR A 906 9.62 -7.30 -71.04
C THR A 906 8.43 -6.70 -71.78
N ASN A 907 8.61 -6.27 -73.03
CA ASN A 907 7.50 -5.78 -73.85
C ASN A 907 6.51 -6.88 -74.20
N ALA A 908 6.98 -8.09 -74.53
CA ALA A 908 6.13 -9.21 -74.87
C ALA A 908 5.35 -9.74 -73.64
N PHE A 909 5.96 -9.75 -72.46
CA PHE A 909 5.27 -10.06 -71.21
C PHE A 909 4.20 -9.01 -70.90
N ALA A 910 4.53 -7.72 -70.98
CA ALA A 910 3.56 -6.65 -70.76
C ALA A 910 2.38 -6.73 -71.75
N ALA A 911 2.65 -6.88 -73.05
CA ALA A 911 1.62 -7.00 -74.08
C ALA A 911 0.78 -8.29 -73.93
N GLY A 912 1.40 -9.38 -73.47
CA GLY A 912 0.75 -10.67 -73.24
C GLY A 912 0.00 -10.77 -71.90
N GLY A 913 0.00 -9.72 -71.08
CA GLY A 913 -0.66 -9.70 -69.76
C GLY A 913 0.05 -10.54 -68.70
N TRP A 914 1.36 -10.73 -68.82
CA TRP A 914 2.19 -11.39 -67.82
C TRP A 914 2.73 -10.37 -66.82
N ILE A 915 2.69 -10.70 -65.53
CA ILE A 915 3.21 -9.89 -64.43
C ILE A 915 4.59 -10.41 -64.04
N VAL A 916 5.63 -9.60 -64.19
CA VAL A 916 7.00 -9.97 -63.80
C VAL A 916 7.11 -9.99 -62.27
N LEU A 917 7.43 -11.15 -61.72
CA LEU A 917 7.67 -11.41 -60.30
C LEU A 917 9.14 -11.23 -59.91
N GLN A 918 10.05 -11.53 -60.84
CA GLN A 918 11.50 -11.38 -60.64
C GLN A 918 12.16 -10.89 -61.92
N ASP A 919 13.04 -9.91 -61.79
CA ASP A 919 13.86 -9.36 -62.87
C ASP A 919 15.30 -9.20 -62.37
N THR A 920 16.22 -9.92 -62.99
CA THR A 920 17.66 -9.85 -62.65
C THR A 920 18.50 -9.15 -63.71
N TYR A 921 17.86 -8.46 -64.67
CA TYR A 921 18.60 -7.78 -65.73
C TYR A 921 19.49 -6.66 -65.19
N ASN A 922 20.76 -6.74 -65.58
CA ASN A 922 21.75 -5.71 -65.35
C ASN A 922 22.48 -5.43 -66.67
N PRO A 923 22.50 -4.17 -67.17
CA PRO A 923 23.18 -3.82 -68.42
C PRO A 923 24.67 -4.19 -68.47
N GLY A 924 25.32 -4.34 -67.31
CA GLY A 924 26.73 -4.72 -67.19
C GLY A 924 27.01 -6.23 -67.23
N GLU A 925 25.98 -7.07 -67.10
CA GLU A 925 26.12 -8.53 -67.06
C GLU A 925 25.71 -9.17 -68.39
N PRO A 926 26.38 -10.24 -68.85
CA PRO A 926 26.04 -10.93 -70.09
C PRO A 926 24.92 -11.98 -69.94
N TYR A 927 24.16 -11.94 -68.84
CA TYR A 927 23.06 -12.87 -68.54
C TYR A 927 21.96 -12.16 -67.74
N PHE A 928 20.74 -12.72 -67.76
CA PHE A 928 19.62 -12.32 -66.89
C PHE A 928 18.58 -13.43 -66.76
N MET A 929 17.65 -13.23 -65.83
CA MET A 929 16.43 -14.00 -65.67
C MET A 929 15.23 -13.08 -65.48
N LEU A 930 14.15 -13.40 -66.17
CA LEU A 930 12.82 -12.83 -65.97
C LEU A 930 11.89 -13.95 -65.55
N PHE A 931 11.22 -13.82 -64.40
CA PHE A 931 10.18 -14.73 -63.95
C PHE A 931 8.85 -13.99 -63.90
N ALA A 932 7.83 -14.52 -64.55
CA ALA A 932 6.54 -13.88 -64.69
C ALA A 932 5.38 -14.85 -64.45
N LYS A 933 4.23 -14.29 -64.06
CA LYS A 933 2.97 -15.01 -63.78
C LYS A 933 1.82 -14.43 -64.58
N LYS A 934 0.95 -15.29 -65.10
CA LYS A 934 -0.32 -14.92 -65.76
C LYS A 934 -1.42 -15.87 -65.29
N GLY A 935 -2.33 -15.36 -64.44
CA GLY A 935 -3.31 -16.21 -63.77
C GLY A 935 -2.62 -17.29 -62.94
N ARG A 936 -2.88 -18.57 -63.22
CA ARG A 936 -2.23 -19.71 -62.55
C ARG A 936 -0.96 -20.23 -63.27
N ARG A 937 -0.55 -19.61 -64.39
CA ARG A 937 0.62 -20.03 -65.17
C ARG A 937 1.85 -19.20 -64.84
N TYR A 938 3.02 -19.83 -64.95
CA TYR A 938 4.32 -19.20 -64.73
C TYR A 938 5.20 -19.38 -65.94
N CYS A 939 6.00 -18.36 -66.26
CA CYS A 939 6.97 -18.36 -67.35
C CYS A 939 8.28 -17.73 -66.85
N ALA A 940 9.38 -18.45 -67.03
CA ALA A 940 10.72 -18.00 -66.71
C ALA A 940 11.58 -17.99 -67.98
N VAL A 941 12.27 -16.88 -68.22
CA VAL A 941 13.16 -16.70 -69.36
C VAL A 941 14.54 -16.38 -68.83
N TRP A 942 15.53 -17.12 -69.31
CA TRP A 942 16.94 -16.88 -69.03
C TRP A 942 17.69 -16.57 -70.32
N LEU A 943 18.63 -15.63 -70.24
CA LEU A 943 19.71 -15.49 -71.20
C LEU A 943 21.02 -15.80 -70.48
N TYR A 944 21.82 -16.73 -71.00
CA TYR A 944 23.10 -17.11 -70.38
C TYR A 944 24.08 -17.70 -71.39
N GLY A 945 25.38 -17.64 -71.08
CA GLY A 945 26.46 -18.10 -71.96
C GLY A 945 27.17 -19.38 -71.49
N GLY A 946 27.11 -19.74 -70.21
CA GLY A 946 27.77 -20.94 -69.68
C GLY A 946 26.91 -22.20 -69.73
N ALA A 947 27.27 -23.22 -68.94
CA ALA A 947 26.64 -24.55 -68.99
C ALA A 947 25.21 -24.59 -68.40
N VAL A 948 24.95 -23.74 -67.40
CA VAL A 948 23.66 -23.63 -66.69
C VAL A 948 23.20 -22.15 -66.64
N PRO A 949 21.90 -21.88 -66.47
CA PRO A 949 21.39 -20.52 -66.32
C PRO A 949 22.15 -19.71 -65.25
N GLY A 950 22.43 -18.44 -65.54
CA GLY A 950 23.17 -17.53 -64.65
C GLY A 950 24.70 -17.52 -64.81
N THR A 951 25.25 -18.19 -65.83
CA THR A 951 26.72 -18.23 -66.08
C THR A 951 27.09 -17.60 -67.43
N ALA A 952 28.27 -16.97 -67.53
CA ALA A 952 28.77 -16.32 -68.76
C ALA A 952 29.53 -17.28 -69.70
N GLY A 953 29.60 -16.96 -71.00
CA GLY A 953 30.31 -17.75 -72.01
C GLY A 953 30.27 -17.11 -73.41
N PRO A 954 31.02 -17.64 -74.40
CA PRO A 954 31.30 -16.96 -75.67
C PRO A 954 30.12 -16.86 -76.64
N LYS A 955 29.08 -17.70 -76.49
CA LYS A 955 27.80 -17.58 -77.23
C LYS A 955 26.64 -17.79 -76.26
N ALA A 956 25.71 -16.85 -76.24
CA ALA A 956 24.54 -16.89 -75.37
C ALA A 956 23.45 -17.81 -75.94
N ARG A 957 22.64 -18.37 -75.05
CA ARG A 957 21.42 -19.12 -75.33
C ARG A 957 20.28 -18.47 -74.56
N ILE A 958 19.10 -18.47 -75.16
CA ILE A 958 17.85 -18.16 -74.48
C ILE A 958 17.21 -19.48 -74.08
N GLN A 959 16.75 -19.54 -72.84
CA GLN A 959 15.99 -20.65 -72.31
C GLN A 959 14.67 -20.13 -71.77
N THR A 960 13.57 -20.78 -72.12
CA THR A 960 12.24 -20.40 -71.67
C THR A 960 11.58 -21.61 -71.03
N ALA A 961 11.34 -21.57 -69.72
CA ALA A 961 10.52 -22.56 -69.03
C ALA A 961 9.14 -21.97 -68.77
N TYR A 962 8.09 -22.72 -69.02
CA TYR A 962 6.72 -22.22 -68.94
C TYR A 962 5.74 -23.31 -68.57
N HIS A 963 4.57 -22.88 -68.08
CA HIS A 963 3.37 -23.70 -68.00
C HIS A 963 2.39 -23.30 -69.07
#